data_AF-A0A9E1LCL3-F1
#
_entry.id   AF-A0A9E1LCL3-F1
#
_cell.length_a   1.000
_cell.length_b   1.000
_cell.length_c   1.000
_cell.angle_alpha   90.00
_cell.angle_beta   90.00
_cell.angle_gamma   90.00
#
_symmetry.space_group_name_H-M   'P 1'
#
loop_
_entity.id
_entity.type
_entity.pdbx_description
1 polymer ?
#
loop_
_entity_poly.entity_id
_entity_poly.type
_entity_poly.pdbx_seq_one_letter_code
_entity_poly.pdbx_strand_id
1 'polypeptide(L)'
;MNFIKNIIKIKSGEGKMVLTFFMFSFFTIAMGLVAKTARDAYFLSRFDKSILPLMFLAIAIVISPILTFYTKLSKKLAARTVFMITCSIFAVSFIFLQAIMTGYVIPIAYIWIEIAVAIMIIQFWSYAGESFEPQQAKRLFGIIAGGGSFAVMLIGMTLKPYVKTFGTDELLFISAGFLGLAFLFGNLSIQYFKKDQTKGPKKPIKKTQKKKKMDPFIVGIATIVALSAIVTTLVDYQFKMIASATFPEETDLVGFFGTFYSIAGAASIIMQFFITGPILSRFGILLGLLILPFFLILGSTSILLAPVLLSASFAKFSDQTFKFTINSSSLELIWLPVPPEIRRIIKPQVSGTIKSIAEGIGGLVTFLLVKIIALPYLSIVSLGSIVIWLFTSFKVKTGYVNQLQTAIAKRQIDFEELNVDVQDAAMVKTIEETLSSNDEIKQLFALEIIEGLPLSSWKKTIKRLFNDGAPEVQKRILSMAWDEESIISNEDIIQAMNNNNSVSAEATIVVGRRKLKDALPDLENLLLNNENQDVSAAAAAAILQIESGPTDKAKMILNNMLDEQDDTTQATALKRLIYNDQILTNDKLKSFLNHNSEIISNVALNIAEKRKDESLVPAIISNLSIAQTSIQARQTLKSFSEELINEQFKQLLESSETSRKLRLGIIRTLREYPNEDSIELLISQLDNNDQDIYNTIVESLLAIARVNPINENKQNQIADEINTIAEKVYTLNECLNMLPDDEHKFLMQDHLNNEIQNTLPTLLKLGVLDVPETPIETYIHTIKSGDPSKLPFLLEFFENVFSKNEREVINPLIEQLPLDERSKIGNLHFKSMPTNFNQKLIESVYSPNKWESAIALDYLLISNKMDVIKSLDWQKVPASNANQELITRRIQKNGANLDFIPPERFKLDTEIISMYSTLEKTIILKSVDLFKSIPAENLSRVAQITDEVTFDANSPIFAEGDYGDSLFIVVDGNVRIHKGAQELAMLGKGTCLGEMALLDDEPRSADATVTEDSTLFKIEQEGFYEVMGSQSDIMEGIIKLLTGRLRVANEKMMGK
;
A
#
# COMPACT_ATOMS: atom_id res chain seq x y z
N MET A 1 -6.73 28.14 26.13
CA MET A 1 -7.36 27.12 25.24
C MET A 1 -6.34 26.43 24.31
N ASN A 2 -5.38 27.16 23.71
CA ASN A 2 -4.34 26.58 22.85
C ASN A 2 -3.36 25.61 23.57
N PHE A 3 -3.04 25.86 24.85
CA PHE A 3 -2.20 24.96 25.66
C PHE A 3 -2.86 23.58 25.87
N ILE A 4 -4.17 23.56 26.14
CA ILE A 4 -4.95 22.33 26.27
C ILE A 4 -5.07 21.62 24.92
N LYS A 5 -5.30 22.33 23.80
CA LYS A 5 -5.29 21.74 22.45
C LYS A 5 -3.95 21.11 22.05
N ASN A 6 -2.82 21.69 22.47
CA ASN A 6 -1.50 21.12 22.17
C ASN A 6 -1.19 19.85 22.98
N ILE A 7 -1.73 19.73 24.20
CA ILE A 7 -1.60 18.54 25.05
C ILE A 7 -2.63 17.48 24.66
N ILE A 8 -3.85 17.90 24.36
CA ILE A 8 -5.02 17.09 24.05
C ILE A 8 -5.18 17.10 22.53
N LYS A 9 -4.45 16.22 21.84
CA LYS A 9 -4.47 16.07 20.37
C LYS A 9 -5.82 15.53 19.84
N ILE A 10 -6.98 15.99 20.31
CA ILE A 10 -8.31 15.57 19.81
C ILE A 10 -8.57 16.25 18.46
N LYS A 11 -8.86 15.47 17.41
CA LYS A 11 -9.26 16.03 16.09
C LYS A 11 -10.70 16.55 16.13
N SER A 12 -11.05 17.43 15.19
CA SER A 12 -12.43 17.90 14.98
C SER A 12 -13.38 16.69 14.84
N GLY A 13 -14.53 16.71 15.51
CA GLY A 13 -15.51 15.61 15.51
C GLY A 13 -15.34 14.55 16.62
N GLU A 14 -14.14 14.37 17.17
CA GLU A 14 -13.86 13.31 18.17
C GLU A 14 -14.29 13.66 19.61
N GLY A 15 -14.56 14.94 19.90
CA GLY A 15 -14.74 15.43 21.28
C GLY A 15 -15.87 14.75 22.07
N LYS A 16 -17.04 14.51 21.45
CA LYS A 16 -18.18 13.84 22.12
C LYS A 16 -17.87 12.38 22.47
N MET A 17 -17.17 11.69 21.57
CA MET A 17 -16.75 10.30 21.76
C MET A 17 -15.76 10.19 22.92
N VAL A 18 -14.73 11.06 22.93
CA VAL A 18 -13.73 11.10 24.00
C VAL A 18 -14.35 11.40 25.36
N LEU A 19 -15.26 12.38 25.44
CA LEU A 19 -15.95 12.72 26.68
C LEU A 19 -16.80 11.55 27.21
N THR A 20 -17.50 10.84 26.31
CA THR A 20 -18.32 9.67 26.68
C THR A 20 -17.46 8.58 27.30
N PHE A 21 -16.34 8.23 26.67
CA PHE A 21 -15.41 7.23 27.20
C PHE A 21 -14.65 7.70 28.45
N PHE A 22 -14.35 8.99 28.56
CA PHE A 22 -13.79 9.59 29.78
C PHE A 22 -14.73 9.41 30.97
N MET A 23 -16.02 9.71 30.81
CA MET A 23 -17.02 9.53 31.86
C MET A 23 -17.28 8.05 32.15
N PHE A 24 -17.30 7.19 31.12
CA PHE A 24 -17.43 5.74 31.31
C PHE A 24 -16.26 5.18 32.16
N SER A 25 -15.04 5.60 31.86
CA SER A 25 -13.83 5.28 32.65
C SER A 25 -13.95 5.79 34.08
N PHE A 26 -14.34 7.06 34.26
CA PHE A 26 -14.51 7.70 35.56
C PHE A 26 -15.46 6.90 36.46
N PHE A 27 -16.69 6.62 36.01
CA PHE A 27 -17.69 5.94 36.83
C PHE A 27 -17.36 4.47 37.08
N THR A 28 -16.71 3.80 36.12
CA THR A 28 -16.23 2.42 36.31
C THR A 28 -15.19 2.34 37.43
N ILE A 29 -14.24 3.28 37.45
CA ILE A 29 -13.20 3.32 38.47
C ILE A 29 -13.74 3.85 39.81
N ALA A 30 -14.65 4.82 39.80
CA ALA A 30 -15.33 5.31 41.00
C ALA A 30 -16.09 4.17 41.72
N MET A 31 -16.89 3.41 40.98
CA MET A 31 -17.59 2.21 41.47
C MET A 31 -16.61 1.23 42.13
N GLY A 32 -15.53 0.89 41.42
CA GLY A 32 -14.56 -0.08 41.90
C GLY A 32 -13.77 0.38 43.11
N LEU A 33 -13.40 1.67 43.17
CA LEU A 33 -12.69 2.24 44.32
C LEU A 33 -13.55 2.17 45.58
N VAL A 34 -14.80 2.64 45.52
CA VAL A 34 -15.71 2.63 46.68
C VAL A 34 -15.99 1.20 47.15
N ALA A 35 -16.31 0.28 46.24
CA ALA A 35 -16.58 -1.12 46.62
C ALA A 35 -15.35 -1.81 47.22
N LYS A 36 -14.15 -1.54 46.67
CA LYS A 36 -12.90 -2.10 47.21
C LYS A 36 -12.56 -1.52 48.57
N THR A 37 -12.75 -0.22 48.78
CA THR A 37 -12.52 0.37 50.11
C THR A 37 -13.52 -0.17 51.14
N ALA A 38 -14.79 -0.32 50.76
CA ALA A 38 -15.81 -0.90 51.62
C ALA A 38 -15.45 -2.34 52.04
N ARG A 39 -15.22 -3.24 51.08
CA ARG A 39 -14.88 -4.64 51.40
C ARG A 39 -13.61 -4.76 52.22
N ASP A 40 -12.59 -3.92 51.94
CA ASP A 40 -11.30 -3.99 52.62
C ASP A 40 -11.47 -3.53 54.07
N ALA A 41 -12.27 -2.48 54.30
CA ALA A 41 -12.63 -2.02 55.64
C ALA A 41 -13.42 -3.07 56.41
N TYR A 42 -14.49 -3.63 55.84
CA TYR A 42 -15.28 -4.68 56.50
C TYR A 42 -14.44 -5.91 56.84
N PHE A 43 -13.63 -6.40 55.89
CA PHE A 43 -12.83 -7.59 56.11
C PHE A 43 -11.76 -7.36 57.19
N LEU A 44 -11.07 -6.21 57.15
CA LEU A 44 -9.98 -5.92 58.09
C LEU A 44 -10.46 -5.54 59.49
N SER A 45 -11.67 -4.99 59.63
CA SER A 45 -12.20 -4.56 60.94
C SER A 45 -13.12 -5.60 61.59
N ARG A 46 -13.91 -6.34 60.81
CA ARG A 46 -14.98 -7.22 61.30
C ARG A 46 -14.72 -8.73 61.09
N PHE A 47 -13.60 -9.12 60.47
CA PHE A 47 -13.24 -10.52 60.21
C PHE A 47 -11.78 -10.82 60.57
N ASP A 48 -11.41 -12.11 60.63
CA ASP A 48 -10.04 -12.50 60.97
C ASP A 48 -9.05 -12.13 59.84
N LYS A 49 -8.17 -11.17 60.13
CA LYS A 49 -7.11 -10.67 59.25
C LYS A 49 -6.16 -11.78 58.80
N SER A 50 -5.99 -12.85 59.58
CA SER A 50 -5.10 -13.98 59.25
C SER A 50 -5.52 -14.73 57.97
N ILE A 51 -6.80 -14.62 57.61
CA ILE A 51 -7.41 -15.28 56.45
C ILE A 51 -7.26 -14.43 55.16
N LEU A 52 -6.81 -13.17 55.25
CA LEU A 52 -6.65 -12.29 54.08
C LEU A 52 -5.81 -12.91 52.94
N PRO A 53 -4.67 -13.58 53.20
CA PRO A 53 -3.92 -14.27 52.13
C PRO A 53 -4.73 -15.39 51.43
N LEU A 54 -5.58 -16.11 52.17
CA LEU A 54 -6.47 -17.12 51.60
C LEU A 54 -7.56 -16.48 50.72
N MET A 55 -7.97 -15.25 51.00
CA MET A 55 -8.91 -14.52 50.13
C MET A 55 -8.31 -14.21 48.76
N PHE A 56 -7.02 -13.84 48.69
CA PHE A 56 -6.34 -13.67 47.40
C PHE A 56 -6.25 -14.97 46.61
N LEU A 57 -5.99 -16.10 47.28
CA LEU A 57 -6.04 -17.42 46.65
C LEU A 57 -7.45 -17.79 46.18
N ALA A 58 -8.47 -17.55 47.01
CA ALA A 58 -9.87 -17.82 46.68
C ALA A 58 -10.34 -16.98 45.50
N ILE A 59 -9.95 -15.70 45.41
CA ILE A 59 -10.18 -14.85 44.24
C ILE A 59 -9.64 -15.52 42.98
N ALA A 60 -8.39 -15.99 42.98
CA ALA A 60 -7.79 -16.59 41.79
C ALA A 60 -8.49 -17.88 41.33
N ILE A 61 -8.92 -18.72 42.28
CA ILE A 61 -9.65 -19.97 42.01
C ILE A 61 -11.02 -19.67 41.39
N VAL A 62 -11.72 -18.64 41.88
CA VAL A 62 -13.09 -18.32 41.46
C VAL A 62 -13.11 -17.46 40.19
N ILE A 63 -12.21 -16.49 40.07
CA ILE A 63 -12.22 -15.52 38.95
C ILE A 63 -11.81 -16.16 37.62
N SER A 64 -10.90 -17.14 37.63
CA SER A 64 -10.41 -17.83 36.43
C SER A 64 -11.51 -18.56 35.63
N PRO A 65 -12.35 -19.42 36.23
CA PRO A 65 -13.47 -20.05 35.53
C PRO A 65 -14.55 -19.04 35.13
N ILE A 66 -14.82 -18.02 35.96
CA ILE A 66 -15.82 -16.98 35.65
C ILE A 66 -15.39 -16.14 34.44
N LEU A 67 -14.13 -15.70 34.37
CA LEU A 67 -13.59 -14.99 33.20
C LEU A 67 -13.61 -15.86 31.95
N THR A 68 -13.31 -17.16 32.10
CA THR A 68 -13.41 -18.11 30.99
C THR A 68 -14.85 -18.28 30.50
N PHE A 69 -15.82 -18.29 31.42
CA PHE A 69 -17.24 -18.31 31.07
C PHE A 69 -17.68 -17.00 30.41
N TYR A 70 -17.30 -15.86 30.99
CA TYR A 70 -17.55 -14.52 30.45
C TYR A 70 -17.05 -14.39 29.00
N THR A 71 -15.80 -14.80 28.74
CA THR A 71 -15.20 -14.76 27.39
C THR A 71 -15.86 -15.72 26.39
N LYS A 72 -16.45 -16.84 26.85
CA LYS A 72 -17.28 -17.70 26.00
C LYS A 72 -18.64 -17.05 25.71
N LEU A 73 -19.23 -16.39 26.70
CA LEU A 73 -20.52 -15.73 26.59
C LEU A 73 -20.44 -14.51 25.67
N SER A 74 -19.39 -13.71 25.76
CA SER A 74 -19.14 -12.53 24.92
C SER A 74 -18.91 -12.86 23.44
N LYS A 75 -18.61 -14.12 23.11
CA LYS A 75 -18.54 -14.60 21.72
C LYS A 75 -19.90 -14.98 21.14
N LYS A 76 -20.88 -15.31 21.98
CA LYS A 76 -22.20 -15.81 21.57
C LYS A 76 -23.27 -14.72 21.57
N LEU A 77 -23.16 -13.77 22.48
CA LEU A 77 -24.14 -12.69 22.67
C LEU A 77 -23.53 -11.35 22.23
N ALA A 78 -24.39 -10.43 21.77
CA ALA A 78 -23.97 -9.08 21.45
C ALA A 78 -23.35 -8.39 22.69
N ALA A 79 -22.29 -7.61 22.47
CA ALA A 79 -21.56 -6.91 23.53
C ALA A 79 -22.48 -6.08 24.44
N ARG A 80 -23.49 -5.43 23.86
CA ARG A 80 -24.53 -4.66 24.57
C ARG A 80 -25.30 -5.52 25.56
N THR A 81 -25.77 -6.69 25.11
CA THR A 81 -26.57 -7.61 25.93
C THR A 81 -25.77 -8.15 27.10
N VAL A 82 -24.52 -8.54 26.85
CA VAL A 82 -23.61 -9.03 27.92
C VAL A 82 -23.37 -7.93 28.96
N PHE A 83 -23.10 -6.69 28.52
CA PHE A 83 -22.89 -5.55 29.41
C PHE A 83 -24.12 -5.22 30.26
N MET A 84 -25.33 -5.23 29.67
CA MET A 84 -26.59 -5.01 30.39
C MET A 84 -26.81 -6.07 31.48
N ILE A 85 -26.60 -7.35 31.13
CA ILE A 85 -26.79 -8.47 32.07
C ILE A 85 -25.81 -8.34 33.25
N THR A 86 -24.52 -8.11 32.98
CA THR A 86 -23.51 -8.03 34.04
C THR A 86 -23.72 -6.82 34.94
N CYS A 87 -24.01 -5.64 34.38
CA CYS A 87 -24.29 -4.43 35.19
C CYS A 87 -25.51 -4.63 36.09
N SER A 88 -26.57 -5.26 35.58
CA SER A 88 -27.79 -5.53 36.36
C SER A 88 -27.52 -6.51 37.51
N ILE A 89 -26.80 -7.60 37.23
CA ILE A 89 -26.40 -8.58 38.24
C ILE A 89 -25.56 -7.91 39.34
N PHE A 90 -24.56 -7.10 38.98
CA PHE A 90 -23.70 -6.44 39.96
C PHE A 90 -24.45 -5.40 40.78
N ALA A 91 -25.30 -4.57 40.16
CA ALA A 91 -26.08 -3.56 40.87
C ALA A 91 -27.01 -4.17 41.92
N VAL A 92 -27.79 -5.19 41.52
CA VAL A 92 -28.69 -5.91 42.45
C VAL A 92 -27.89 -6.59 43.55
N SER A 93 -26.75 -7.21 43.20
CA SER A 93 -25.91 -7.89 44.19
C SER A 93 -25.29 -6.93 45.21
N PHE A 94 -24.91 -5.71 44.84
CA PHE A 94 -24.33 -4.73 45.77
C PHE A 94 -25.36 -4.23 46.77
N ILE A 95 -26.58 -3.93 46.29
CA ILE A 95 -27.72 -3.55 47.14
C ILE A 95 -28.05 -4.67 48.14
N PHE A 96 -28.12 -5.91 47.65
CA PHE A 96 -28.43 -7.06 48.49
C PHE A 96 -27.32 -7.37 49.49
N LEU A 97 -26.05 -7.44 49.04
CA LEU A 97 -24.91 -7.72 49.90
C LEU A 97 -24.83 -6.72 51.05
N GLN A 98 -25.03 -5.42 50.77
CA GLN A 98 -25.01 -4.36 51.78
C GLN A 98 -25.98 -4.65 52.95
N ALA A 99 -27.20 -5.11 52.65
CA ALA A 99 -28.22 -5.41 53.66
C ALA A 99 -27.87 -6.62 54.55
N ILE A 100 -26.95 -7.49 54.12
CA ILE A 100 -26.58 -8.72 54.83
C ILE A 100 -25.08 -8.79 55.17
N MET A 101 -24.36 -7.66 55.20
CA MET A 101 -22.90 -7.58 55.45
C MET A 101 -22.49 -7.98 56.89
N THR A 102 -22.70 -9.24 57.26
CA THR A 102 -22.34 -9.80 58.57
C THR A 102 -21.78 -11.22 58.44
N GLY A 103 -20.95 -11.64 59.40
CA GLY A 103 -20.40 -12.99 59.47
C GLY A 103 -19.67 -13.44 58.19
N TYR A 104 -19.97 -14.65 57.71
CA TYR A 104 -19.32 -15.25 56.53
C TYR A 104 -19.69 -14.58 55.20
N VAL A 105 -20.65 -13.64 55.17
CA VAL A 105 -20.96 -12.85 53.97
C VAL A 105 -19.80 -11.94 53.59
N ILE A 106 -19.00 -11.47 54.56
CA ILE A 106 -17.88 -10.55 54.32
C ILE A 106 -16.81 -11.17 53.40
N PRO A 107 -16.29 -12.40 53.66
CA PRO A 107 -15.43 -13.12 52.71
C PRO A 107 -16.04 -13.33 51.32
N ILE A 108 -17.34 -13.63 51.23
CA ILE A 108 -18.03 -13.86 49.95
C ILE A 108 -18.12 -12.56 49.15
N ALA A 109 -18.53 -11.47 49.81
CA ALA A 109 -18.57 -10.13 49.24
C ALA A 109 -17.17 -9.68 48.79
N TYR A 110 -16.12 -10.03 49.54
CA TYR A 110 -14.74 -9.69 49.21
C TYR A 110 -14.33 -10.25 47.82
N ILE A 111 -14.63 -11.53 47.59
CA ILE A 111 -14.38 -12.22 46.30
C ILE A 111 -15.28 -11.65 45.21
N TRP A 112 -16.58 -11.50 45.50
CA TRP A 112 -17.57 -11.05 44.52
C TRP A 112 -17.29 -9.64 43.99
N ILE A 113 -16.90 -8.72 44.87
CA ILE A 113 -16.54 -7.36 44.48
C ILE A 113 -15.30 -7.35 43.56
N GLU A 114 -14.33 -8.25 43.75
CA GLU A 114 -13.18 -8.33 42.84
C GLU A 114 -13.62 -8.77 41.43
N ILE A 115 -14.52 -9.75 41.35
CA ILE A 115 -15.08 -10.25 40.09
C ILE A 115 -15.81 -9.12 39.35
N ALA A 116 -16.65 -8.37 40.07
CA ALA A 116 -17.40 -7.25 39.50
C ALA A 116 -16.45 -6.19 38.94
N VAL A 117 -15.44 -5.76 39.71
CA VAL A 117 -14.47 -4.76 39.25
C VAL A 117 -13.64 -5.27 38.06
N ALA A 118 -13.20 -6.52 38.07
CA ALA A 118 -12.42 -7.10 36.99
C ALA A 118 -13.20 -7.14 35.66
N ILE A 119 -14.45 -7.61 35.70
CA ILE A 119 -15.32 -7.68 34.51
C ILE A 119 -15.61 -6.28 33.97
N MET A 120 -15.91 -5.32 34.84
CA MET A 120 -16.21 -3.94 34.41
C MET A 120 -15.02 -3.26 33.72
N ILE A 121 -13.80 -3.45 34.24
CA ILE A 121 -12.58 -2.94 33.59
C ILE A 121 -12.38 -3.60 32.21
N ILE A 122 -12.59 -4.92 32.10
CA ILE A 122 -12.49 -5.62 30.81
C ILE A 122 -13.52 -5.09 29.81
N GLN A 123 -14.77 -4.86 30.26
CA GLN A 123 -15.83 -4.33 29.42
C GLN A 123 -15.52 -2.93 28.90
N PHE A 124 -15.04 -2.04 29.77
CA PHE A 124 -14.58 -0.70 29.38
C PHE A 124 -13.55 -0.76 28.25
N TRP A 125 -12.46 -1.52 28.43
CA TRP A 125 -11.39 -1.61 27.44
C TRP A 125 -11.82 -2.35 26.16
N SER A 126 -12.74 -3.32 26.26
CA SER A 126 -13.32 -3.97 25.09
C SER A 126 -14.13 -2.99 24.24
N TYR A 127 -14.97 -2.18 24.87
CA TYR A 127 -15.81 -1.18 24.20
C TYR A 127 -14.95 -0.08 23.55
N ALA A 128 -13.91 0.37 24.25
CA ALA A 128 -12.95 1.32 23.68
C ALA A 128 -12.23 0.71 22.47
N GLY A 129 -11.81 -0.56 22.55
CA GLY A 129 -11.16 -1.27 21.45
C GLY A 129 -12.04 -1.48 20.22
N GLU A 130 -13.36 -1.55 20.38
CA GLU A 130 -14.34 -1.66 19.28
C GLU A 130 -14.74 -0.30 18.68
N SER A 131 -14.54 0.78 19.42
CA SER A 131 -14.96 2.13 19.02
C SER A 131 -13.84 2.94 18.37
N PHE A 132 -12.61 2.86 18.88
CA PHE A 132 -11.48 3.68 18.41
C PHE A 132 -10.63 2.97 17.35
N GLU A 133 -10.19 3.73 16.34
CA GLU A 133 -9.19 3.25 15.38
C GLU A 133 -7.80 3.07 16.03
N PRO A 134 -6.89 2.26 15.45
CA PRO A 134 -5.54 2.12 16.01
C PRO A 134 -4.79 3.45 16.23
N GLN A 135 -4.87 4.41 15.29
CA GLN A 135 -4.23 5.72 15.48
C GLN A 135 -4.93 6.55 16.56
N GLN A 136 -6.27 6.55 16.55
CA GLN A 136 -7.05 7.23 17.59
C GLN A 136 -6.75 6.66 18.97
N ALA A 137 -6.65 5.33 19.09
CA ALA A 137 -6.36 4.64 20.35
C ALA A 137 -5.01 5.07 20.93
N LYS A 138 -3.93 5.11 20.11
CA LYS A 138 -2.60 5.57 20.56
C LYS A 138 -2.63 6.97 21.17
N ARG A 139 -3.49 7.84 20.63
CA ARG A 139 -3.57 9.25 21.02
C ARG A 139 -4.54 9.51 22.16
N LEU A 140 -5.67 8.82 22.17
CA LEU A 140 -6.83 9.13 23.01
C LEU A 140 -6.96 8.19 24.22
N PHE A 141 -6.35 6.99 24.20
CA PHE A 141 -6.46 6.04 25.32
C PHE A 141 -5.90 6.61 26.62
N GLY A 142 -4.84 7.40 26.54
CA GLY A 142 -4.28 8.08 27.71
C GLY A 142 -5.25 9.08 28.34
N ILE A 143 -6.05 9.77 27.52
CA ILE A 143 -7.03 10.78 27.98
C ILE A 143 -8.24 10.10 28.59
N ILE A 144 -8.82 9.10 27.91
CA ILE A 144 -9.99 8.37 28.44
C ILE A 144 -9.63 7.58 29.71
N ALA A 145 -8.42 7.03 29.79
CA ALA A 145 -7.91 6.41 31.02
C ALA A 145 -7.73 7.44 32.14
N GLY A 146 -7.40 8.69 31.78
CA GLY A 146 -7.36 9.82 32.70
C GLY A 146 -8.65 10.02 33.49
N GLY A 147 -9.82 9.66 32.92
CA GLY A 147 -11.09 9.65 33.65
C GLY A 147 -11.05 8.80 34.93
N GLY A 148 -10.36 7.66 34.88
CA GLY A 148 -10.12 6.82 36.05
C GLY A 148 -9.24 7.49 37.10
N SER A 149 -8.15 8.14 36.70
CA SER A 149 -7.27 8.88 37.64
C SER A 149 -8.01 10.05 38.32
N PHE A 150 -8.86 10.76 37.56
CA PHE A 150 -9.75 11.79 38.10
C PHE A 150 -10.76 11.21 39.11
N ALA A 151 -11.34 10.03 38.83
CA ALA A 151 -12.22 9.35 39.76
C ALA A 151 -11.49 8.99 41.07
N VAL A 152 -10.29 8.43 40.98
CA VAL A 152 -9.49 8.08 42.16
C VAL A 152 -9.21 9.29 43.05
N MET A 153 -8.85 10.43 42.44
CA MET A 153 -8.63 11.68 43.15
C MET A 153 -9.91 12.18 43.84
N LEU A 154 -10.97 12.44 43.06
CA LEU A 154 -12.18 13.09 43.56
C LEU A 154 -12.92 12.20 44.57
N ILE A 155 -13.10 10.92 44.25
CA ILE A 155 -13.78 9.98 45.15
C ILE A 155 -12.96 9.81 46.43
N GLY A 156 -11.64 9.65 46.34
CA GLY A 156 -10.75 9.58 47.50
C GLY A 156 -10.89 10.78 48.43
N MET A 157 -10.95 12.01 47.89
CA MET A 157 -11.16 13.24 48.67
C MET A 157 -12.52 13.25 49.39
N THR A 158 -13.57 12.78 48.70
CA THR A 158 -14.94 12.79 49.23
C THR A 158 -15.25 11.63 50.19
N LEU A 159 -14.46 10.56 50.18
CA LEU A 159 -14.78 9.34 50.93
C LEU A 159 -14.74 9.56 52.44
N LYS A 160 -13.71 10.27 52.94
CA LYS A 160 -13.55 10.59 54.37
C LYS A 160 -14.71 11.43 54.94
N PRO A 161 -15.09 12.59 54.36
CA PRO A 161 -16.23 13.35 54.86
C PRO A 161 -17.56 12.60 54.72
N TYR A 162 -17.72 11.78 53.67
CA TYR A 162 -18.91 10.95 53.49
C TYR A 162 -19.07 9.94 54.62
N VAL A 163 -18.05 9.12 54.89
CA VAL A 163 -18.10 8.07 55.92
C VAL A 163 -18.26 8.66 57.32
N LYS A 164 -17.69 9.83 57.58
CA LYS A 164 -17.91 10.56 58.84
C LYS A 164 -19.38 10.96 59.04
N THR A 165 -20.13 11.18 57.96
CA THR A 165 -21.52 11.68 57.99
C THR A 165 -22.55 10.55 57.91
N PHE A 166 -22.31 9.55 57.05
CA PHE A 166 -23.26 8.50 56.71
C PHE A 166 -22.83 7.10 57.17
N GLY A 167 -21.61 6.96 57.71
CA GLY A 167 -21.05 5.67 58.10
C GLY A 167 -20.49 4.86 56.92
N THR A 168 -19.74 3.81 57.25
CA THR A 168 -19.17 2.87 56.25
C THR A 168 -20.23 1.93 55.69
N ASP A 169 -21.33 1.73 56.43
CA ASP A 169 -22.46 0.85 56.11
C ASP A 169 -23.28 1.26 54.87
N GLU A 170 -22.96 2.38 54.23
CA GLU A 170 -23.68 2.88 53.04
C GLU A 170 -22.84 2.84 51.74
N LEU A 171 -21.58 2.38 51.81
CA LEU A 171 -20.65 2.50 50.69
C LEU A 171 -21.01 1.64 49.46
N LEU A 172 -21.58 0.44 49.62
CA LEU A 172 -21.95 -0.38 48.45
C LEU A 172 -23.15 0.20 47.69
N PHE A 173 -24.04 0.96 48.35
CA PHE A 173 -25.12 1.67 47.64
C PHE A 173 -24.58 2.78 46.74
N ILE A 174 -23.58 3.53 47.21
CA ILE A 174 -22.88 4.51 46.37
C ILE A 174 -22.21 3.82 45.17
N SER A 175 -21.56 2.68 45.42
CA SER A 175 -20.93 1.90 44.35
C SER A 175 -21.96 1.43 43.32
N ALA A 176 -23.15 0.98 43.74
CA ALA A 176 -24.26 0.67 42.85
C ALA A 176 -24.75 1.89 42.05
N GLY A 177 -24.78 3.08 42.66
CA GLY A 177 -25.07 4.35 41.97
C GLY A 177 -24.05 4.68 40.88
N PHE A 178 -22.75 4.57 41.18
CA PHE A 178 -21.70 4.75 40.17
C PHE A 178 -21.76 3.70 39.07
N LEU A 179 -22.13 2.45 39.39
CA LEU A 179 -22.36 1.41 38.40
C LEU A 179 -23.53 1.79 37.45
N GLY A 180 -24.60 2.39 37.96
CA GLY A 180 -25.70 2.91 37.14
C GLY A 180 -25.27 4.02 36.17
N LEU A 181 -24.39 4.92 36.61
CA LEU A 181 -23.80 5.95 35.74
C LEU A 181 -22.83 5.33 34.72
N ALA A 182 -22.00 4.36 35.13
CA ALA A 182 -21.15 3.61 34.21
C ALA A 182 -21.98 2.87 33.15
N PHE A 183 -23.13 2.32 33.53
CA PHE A 183 -24.08 1.69 32.62
C PHE A 183 -24.63 2.69 31.59
N LEU A 184 -25.01 3.89 32.01
CA LEU A 184 -25.50 4.96 31.12
C LEU A 184 -24.45 5.35 30.08
N PHE A 185 -23.23 5.69 30.50
CA PHE A 185 -22.16 6.09 29.58
C PHE A 185 -21.65 4.93 28.72
N GLY A 186 -21.63 3.71 29.26
CA GLY A 186 -21.34 2.49 28.50
C GLY A 186 -22.35 2.26 27.38
N ASN A 187 -23.65 2.45 27.64
CA ASN A 187 -24.69 2.31 26.62
C ASN A 187 -24.64 3.45 25.58
N LEU A 188 -24.34 4.69 25.99
CA LEU A 188 -24.09 5.80 25.05
C LEU A 188 -22.89 5.54 24.15
N SER A 189 -21.85 4.86 24.66
CA SER A 189 -20.64 4.60 23.89
C SER A 189 -20.85 3.66 22.70
N ILE A 190 -21.92 2.84 22.71
CA ILE A 190 -22.25 1.87 21.65
C ILE A 190 -22.53 2.54 20.30
N GLN A 191 -23.02 3.79 20.30
CA GLN A 191 -23.25 4.53 19.06
C GLN A 191 -21.97 4.77 18.24
N TYR A 192 -20.81 4.63 18.89
CA TYR A 192 -19.48 4.77 18.26
C TYR A 192 -18.88 3.43 17.82
N PHE A 193 -19.60 2.31 17.99
CA PHE A 193 -19.12 1.03 17.53
C PHE A 193 -19.11 1.00 16.00
N LYS A 194 -18.01 0.50 15.43
CA LYS A 194 -17.93 0.32 13.99
C LYS A 194 -18.96 -0.73 13.56
N LYS A 195 -19.85 -0.38 12.63
CA LYS A 195 -20.72 -1.36 11.96
C LYS A 195 -19.82 -2.36 11.25
N ASP A 196 -19.95 -3.64 11.59
CA ASP A 196 -19.24 -4.73 10.90
C ASP A 196 -19.56 -4.70 9.40
N GLN A 197 -18.62 -4.17 8.59
CA GLN A 197 -18.70 -4.19 7.13
C GLN A 197 -18.25 -5.53 6.54
N THR A 198 -18.11 -6.59 7.34
CA THR A 198 -17.73 -7.92 6.84
C THR A 198 -18.91 -8.91 6.88
N LYS A 199 -19.99 -8.59 6.16
CA LYS A 199 -20.95 -9.60 5.69
C LYS A 199 -20.53 -10.14 4.33
N GLY A 200 -19.35 -10.75 4.28
CA GLY A 200 -19.01 -11.74 3.25
C GLY A 200 -18.84 -13.08 3.95
N PRO A 201 -19.37 -14.20 3.43
CA PRO A 201 -19.25 -15.50 4.08
C PRO A 201 -17.78 -15.95 4.04
N LYS A 202 -17.01 -15.66 5.10
CA LYS A 202 -15.69 -16.26 5.27
C LYS A 202 -15.88 -17.74 5.59
N LYS A 203 -15.64 -18.59 4.59
CA LYS A 203 -15.57 -20.05 4.76
C LYS A 203 -14.63 -20.38 5.94
N PRO A 204 -14.99 -21.31 6.83
CA PRO A 204 -14.13 -21.70 7.93
C PRO A 204 -12.93 -22.44 7.36
N ILE A 205 -11.76 -21.80 7.39
CA ILE A 205 -10.50 -22.46 7.10
C ILE A 205 -10.26 -23.45 8.25
N LYS A 206 -10.54 -24.74 8.00
CA LYS A 206 -10.08 -25.83 8.87
C LYS A 206 -8.57 -25.93 8.77
N LYS A 207 -7.84 -25.17 9.60
CA LYS A 207 -6.42 -25.43 9.86
C LYS A 207 -6.31 -26.46 10.98
N THR A 208 -5.75 -27.61 10.64
CA THR A 208 -5.20 -28.61 11.56
C THR A 208 -4.19 -27.93 12.48
N GLN A 209 -4.58 -27.68 13.73
CA GLN A 209 -3.71 -27.09 14.74
C GLN A 209 -2.71 -28.13 15.25
N LYS A 210 -1.51 -28.19 14.65
CA LYS A 210 -0.34 -28.56 15.43
C LYS A 210 -0.14 -27.46 16.47
N LYS A 211 -0.06 -27.82 17.76
CA LYS A 211 0.29 -26.90 18.87
C LYS A 211 1.65 -26.27 18.57
N LYS A 212 1.67 -25.11 17.92
CA LYS A 212 2.87 -24.30 17.74
C LYS A 212 3.28 -23.78 19.13
N LYS A 213 4.54 -23.95 19.52
CA LYS A 213 5.09 -23.32 20.74
C LYS A 213 4.81 -21.82 20.68
N MET A 214 4.36 -21.24 21.79
CA MET A 214 4.13 -19.80 21.89
C MET A 214 5.43 -19.04 21.64
N ASP A 215 5.32 -17.91 20.95
CA ASP A 215 6.45 -17.03 20.64
C ASP A 215 7.15 -16.58 21.95
N PRO A 216 8.47 -16.70 22.07
CA PRO A 216 9.23 -16.27 23.25
C PRO A 216 8.96 -14.82 23.67
N PHE A 217 8.66 -13.94 22.71
CA PHE A 217 8.31 -12.54 22.98
C PHE A 217 7.00 -12.42 23.76
N ILE A 218 5.95 -13.15 23.33
CA ILE A 218 4.64 -13.17 23.98
C ILE A 218 4.73 -13.78 25.38
N VAL A 219 5.54 -14.83 25.54
CA VAL A 219 5.83 -15.43 26.85
C VAL A 219 6.50 -14.40 27.77
N GLY A 220 7.44 -13.60 27.26
CA GLY A 220 8.06 -12.51 28.01
C GLY A 220 7.06 -11.47 28.53
N ILE A 221 6.09 -11.06 27.70
CA ILE A 221 5.02 -10.14 28.13
C ILE A 221 4.17 -10.78 29.24
N ALA A 222 3.79 -12.05 29.06
CA ALA A 222 2.99 -12.78 30.06
C ALA A 222 3.74 -12.88 31.40
N THR A 223 5.05 -13.14 31.37
CA THR A 223 5.90 -13.20 32.56
C THR A 223 5.98 -11.85 33.28
N ILE A 224 6.14 -10.73 32.55
CA ILE A 224 6.12 -9.39 33.13
C ILE A 224 4.81 -9.13 33.87
N VAL A 225 3.67 -9.45 33.24
CA VAL A 225 2.34 -9.27 33.86
C VAL A 225 2.17 -10.14 35.10
N ALA A 226 2.62 -11.40 35.05
CA ALA A 226 2.55 -12.32 36.19
C ALA A 226 3.41 -11.87 37.37
N LEU A 227 4.67 -11.47 37.14
CA LEU A 227 5.56 -10.99 38.19
C LEU A 227 5.04 -9.68 38.80
N SER A 228 4.55 -8.76 37.98
CA SER A 228 3.91 -7.53 38.45
C SER A 228 2.71 -7.84 39.35
N ALA A 229 1.86 -8.81 38.99
CA ALA A 229 0.72 -9.24 39.80
C ALA A 229 1.13 -9.82 41.17
N ILE A 230 2.15 -10.67 41.21
CA ILE A 230 2.67 -11.26 42.47
C ILE A 230 3.19 -10.15 43.38
N VAL A 231 4.03 -9.26 42.86
CA VAL A 231 4.62 -8.15 43.63
C VAL A 231 3.55 -7.20 44.13
N THR A 232 2.59 -6.81 43.28
CA THR A 232 1.43 -6.00 43.67
C THR A 232 0.68 -6.65 44.83
N THR A 233 0.45 -7.97 44.79
CA THR A 233 -0.31 -8.69 45.84
C THR A 233 0.44 -8.68 47.18
N LEU A 234 1.76 -8.92 47.15
CA LEU A 234 2.60 -8.87 48.35
C LEU A 234 2.65 -7.48 48.97
N VAL A 235 2.86 -6.44 48.14
CA VAL A 235 2.88 -5.04 48.59
C VAL A 235 1.51 -4.61 49.11
N ASP A 236 0.41 -5.03 48.47
CA ASP A 236 -0.96 -4.74 48.91
C ASP A 236 -1.24 -5.36 50.29
N TYR A 237 -0.83 -6.60 50.50
CA TYR A 237 -0.96 -7.27 51.79
C TYR A 237 -0.17 -6.54 52.89
N GLN A 238 1.10 -6.24 52.67
CA GLN A 238 1.94 -5.52 53.63
C GLN A 238 1.35 -4.15 53.97
N PHE A 239 0.89 -3.42 52.96
CA PHE A 239 0.20 -2.13 53.13
C PHE A 239 -1.06 -2.25 53.98
N LYS A 240 -1.94 -3.20 53.68
CA LYS A 240 -3.20 -3.41 54.42
C LYS A 240 -2.96 -3.83 55.87
N MET A 241 -2.00 -4.72 56.11
CA MET A 241 -1.67 -5.16 57.46
C MET A 241 -1.13 -4.01 58.31
N ILE A 242 -0.19 -3.21 57.79
CA ILE A 242 0.40 -2.06 58.50
C ILE A 242 -0.65 -0.96 58.71
N ALA A 243 -1.49 -0.67 57.70
CA ALA A 243 -2.57 0.30 57.83
C ALA A 243 -3.60 -0.12 58.89
N SER A 244 -4.04 -1.38 58.87
CA SER A 244 -5.01 -1.90 59.85
C SER A 244 -4.46 -2.03 61.28
N ALA A 245 -3.13 -2.07 61.43
CA ALA A 245 -2.48 -2.04 62.73
C ALA A 245 -2.36 -0.59 63.26
N THR A 246 -2.24 0.38 62.35
CA THR A 246 -2.13 1.82 62.69
C THR A 246 -3.49 2.46 62.93
N PHE A 247 -4.52 2.03 62.19
CA PHE A 247 -5.91 2.49 62.30
C PHE A 247 -6.83 1.29 62.60
N PRO A 248 -7.08 0.97 63.89
CA PRO A 248 -7.94 -0.15 64.27
C PRO A 248 -9.43 0.12 63.99
N GLU A 249 -9.85 1.38 64.09
CA GLU A 249 -11.24 1.81 63.87
C GLU A 249 -11.58 1.86 62.38
N GLU A 250 -12.75 1.32 62.02
CA GLU A 250 -13.20 1.18 60.63
C GLU A 250 -13.29 2.54 59.90
N THR A 251 -13.86 3.55 60.57
CA THR A 251 -14.02 4.91 60.03
C THR A 251 -12.68 5.57 59.72
N ASP A 252 -11.69 5.42 60.60
CA ASP A 252 -10.36 6.00 60.42
C ASP A 252 -9.56 5.27 59.34
N LEU A 253 -9.71 3.95 59.25
CA LEU A 253 -9.09 3.13 58.21
C LEU A 253 -9.63 3.51 56.81
N VAL A 254 -10.94 3.69 56.68
CA VAL A 254 -11.55 4.17 55.43
C VAL A 254 -11.12 5.60 55.11
N GLY A 255 -11.06 6.48 56.10
CA GLY A 255 -10.58 7.85 55.95
C GLY A 255 -9.12 7.92 55.49
N PHE A 256 -8.27 7.04 56.00
CA PHE A 256 -6.89 6.88 55.54
C PHE A 256 -6.83 6.41 54.10
N PHE A 257 -7.54 5.33 53.73
CA PHE A 257 -7.57 4.84 52.35
C PHE A 257 -8.06 5.94 51.39
N GLY A 258 -9.11 6.68 51.73
CA GLY A 258 -9.60 7.80 50.91
C GLY A 258 -8.53 8.86 50.68
N THR A 259 -7.84 9.30 51.75
CA THR A 259 -6.78 10.31 51.67
C THR A 259 -5.59 9.82 50.85
N PHE A 260 -5.16 8.56 51.07
CA PHE A 260 -4.09 7.92 50.34
C PHE A 260 -4.40 7.85 48.83
N TYR A 261 -5.58 7.32 48.48
CA TYR A 261 -5.99 7.20 47.08
C TYR A 261 -6.18 8.58 46.43
N SER A 262 -6.65 9.60 47.16
CA SER A 262 -6.71 10.97 46.66
C SER A 262 -5.33 11.49 46.20
N ILE A 263 -4.31 11.34 47.07
CA ILE A 263 -2.94 11.77 46.77
C ILE A 263 -2.38 10.97 45.58
N ALA A 264 -2.57 9.65 45.57
CA ALA A 264 -2.16 8.80 44.46
C ALA A 264 -2.86 9.20 43.15
N GLY A 265 -4.16 9.49 43.18
CA GLY A 265 -4.93 9.94 42.03
C GLY A 265 -4.43 11.27 41.46
N ALA A 266 -4.16 12.25 42.32
CA ALA A 266 -3.57 13.53 41.92
C ALA A 266 -2.19 13.34 41.25
N ALA A 267 -1.33 12.51 41.84
CA ALA A 267 -0.05 12.16 41.25
C ALA A 267 -0.21 11.41 39.91
N SER A 268 -1.17 10.48 39.80
CA SER A 268 -1.47 9.79 38.55
C SER A 268 -1.90 10.74 37.45
N ILE A 269 -2.68 11.80 37.74
CA ILE A 269 -3.05 12.82 36.75
C ILE A 269 -1.79 13.54 36.24
N ILE A 270 -0.93 14.00 37.14
CA ILE A 270 0.32 14.69 36.75
C ILE A 270 1.19 13.76 35.90
N MET A 271 1.39 12.52 36.36
CA MET A 271 2.16 11.52 35.65
C MET A 271 1.57 11.23 34.27
N GLN A 272 0.25 11.07 34.15
CA GLN A 272 -0.43 10.71 32.92
C GLN A 272 -0.35 11.81 31.86
N PHE A 273 -0.65 13.05 32.22
CA PHE A 273 -0.79 14.15 31.25
C PHE A 273 0.51 14.88 30.95
N PHE A 274 1.47 14.90 31.88
CA PHE A 274 2.68 15.73 31.74
C PHE A 274 3.98 14.93 31.64
N ILE A 275 4.05 13.72 32.19
CA ILE A 275 5.33 13.01 32.35
C ILE A 275 5.42 11.75 31.48
N THR A 276 4.33 10.98 31.37
CA THR A 276 4.32 9.68 30.67
C THR A 276 4.68 9.83 29.19
N GLY A 277 4.06 10.78 28.48
CA GLY A 277 4.33 11.05 27.07
C GLY A 277 5.80 11.39 26.78
N PRO A 278 6.36 12.44 27.41
CA PRO A 278 7.76 12.81 27.24
C PRO A 278 8.77 11.71 27.58
N ILE A 279 8.49 10.90 28.61
CA ILE A 279 9.36 9.78 28.98
C ILE A 279 9.39 8.73 27.87
N LEU A 280 8.22 8.32 27.37
CA LEU A 280 8.12 7.30 26.33
C LEU A 280 8.70 7.77 25.00
N SER A 281 8.53 9.05 24.65
CA SER A 281 9.06 9.61 23.40
C SER A 281 10.57 9.81 23.45
N ARG A 282 11.14 10.27 24.58
CA ARG A 282 12.57 10.61 24.68
C ARG A 282 13.46 9.41 25.00
N PHE A 283 12.98 8.49 25.84
CA PHE A 283 13.79 7.38 26.36
C PHE A 283 13.29 6.00 25.93
N GLY A 284 12.20 5.95 25.16
CA GLY A 284 11.66 4.74 24.56
C GLY A 284 10.90 3.82 25.54
N ILE A 285 10.40 2.71 24.99
CA ILE A 285 9.52 1.76 25.69
C ILE A 285 10.22 1.08 26.87
N LEU A 286 11.53 0.82 26.77
CA LEU A 286 12.31 0.16 27.83
C LEU A 286 12.24 0.96 29.13
N LEU A 287 12.50 2.28 29.08
CA LEU A 287 12.49 3.07 30.30
C LEU A 287 11.10 3.05 30.96
N GLY A 288 10.04 3.09 30.16
CA GLY A 288 8.67 2.97 30.68
C GLY A 288 8.38 1.65 31.40
N LEU A 289 8.93 0.52 30.95
CA LEU A 289 8.83 -0.76 31.65
C LEU A 289 9.62 -0.83 32.95
N LEU A 290 10.72 -0.07 33.07
CA LEU A 290 11.64 -0.14 34.20
C LEU A 290 11.26 0.79 35.36
N ILE A 291 10.48 1.84 35.11
CA ILE A 291 10.12 2.82 36.15
C ILE A 291 9.35 2.18 37.30
N LEU A 292 8.30 1.40 37.02
CA LEU A 292 7.51 0.74 38.07
C LEU A 292 8.36 -0.21 38.95
N PRO A 293 9.11 -1.20 38.40
CA PRO A 293 9.92 -2.09 39.22
C PRO A 293 11.01 -1.34 40.00
N PHE A 294 11.60 -0.28 39.45
CA PHE A 294 12.57 0.55 40.18
C PHE A 294 11.97 1.17 41.45
N PHE A 295 10.81 1.82 41.35
CA PHE A 295 10.15 2.40 42.52
C PHE A 295 9.61 1.35 43.50
N LEU A 296 9.21 0.17 43.01
CA LEU A 296 8.83 -0.96 43.87
C LEU A 296 10.03 -1.55 44.62
N ILE A 297 11.25 -1.54 44.06
CA ILE A 297 12.47 -1.90 44.80
C ILE A 297 12.67 -0.93 45.96
N LEU A 298 12.61 0.38 45.69
CA LEU A 298 12.76 1.40 46.73
C LEU A 298 11.72 1.20 47.83
N GLY A 299 10.44 1.03 47.47
CA GLY A 299 9.37 0.82 48.44
C GLY A 299 9.47 -0.48 49.24
N SER A 300 9.74 -1.60 48.57
CA SER A 300 9.92 -2.90 49.25
C SER A 300 11.12 -2.89 50.19
N THR A 301 12.21 -2.23 49.79
CA THR A 301 13.40 -2.02 50.63
C THR A 301 13.08 -1.13 51.83
N SER A 302 12.31 -0.04 51.64
CA SER A 302 11.88 0.81 52.75
C SER A 302 11.03 0.06 53.77
N ILE A 303 10.11 -0.83 53.34
CA ILE A 303 9.32 -1.67 54.25
C ILE A 303 10.23 -2.63 55.02
N LEU A 304 11.22 -3.22 54.35
CA LEU A 304 12.15 -4.18 54.96
C LEU A 304 12.99 -3.52 56.06
N LEU A 305 13.48 -2.30 55.83
CA LEU A 305 14.29 -1.55 56.78
C LEU A 305 13.46 -0.93 57.91
N ALA A 306 12.28 -0.41 57.60
CA ALA A 306 11.41 0.26 58.55
C ALA A 306 9.93 -0.04 58.21
N PRO A 307 9.28 -1.02 58.84
CA PRO A 307 7.91 -1.44 58.51
C PRO A 307 6.86 -0.51 59.14
N VAL A 308 6.90 0.77 58.78
CA VAL A 308 5.99 1.81 59.24
C VAL A 308 4.98 2.19 58.15
N LEU A 309 3.91 2.89 58.53
CA LEU A 309 2.86 3.30 57.59
C LEU A 309 3.42 4.08 56.39
N LEU A 310 4.42 4.95 56.60
CA LEU A 310 5.02 5.74 55.53
C LEU A 310 5.71 4.87 54.46
N SER A 311 6.50 3.87 54.86
CA SER A 311 7.21 3.00 53.91
C SER A 311 6.25 2.10 53.15
N ALA A 312 5.23 1.57 53.83
CA ALA A 312 4.17 0.79 53.22
C ALA A 312 3.34 1.63 52.23
N SER A 313 3.02 2.87 52.61
CA SER A 313 2.32 3.82 51.75
C SER A 313 3.15 4.20 50.54
N PHE A 314 4.47 4.39 50.67
CA PHE A 314 5.34 4.69 49.53
C PHE A 314 5.42 3.54 48.51
N ALA A 315 5.54 2.29 49.00
CA ALA A 315 5.50 1.11 48.12
C ALA A 315 4.15 0.98 47.41
N LYS A 316 3.04 1.14 48.14
CA LYS A 316 1.70 1.08 47.55
C LYS A 316 1.41 2.25 46.61
N PHE A 317 1.93 3.45 46.92
CA PHE A 317 1.82 4.62 46.05
C PHE A 317 2.55 4.40 44.74
N SER A 318 3.72 3.77 44.78
CA SER A 318 4.49 3.42 43.58
C SER A 318 3.73 2.43 42.70
N ASP A 319 3.14 1.39 43.30
CA ASP A 319 2.24 0.45 42.62
C ASP A 319 1.04 1.17 42.02
N GLN A 320 0.32 1.98 42.80
CA GLN A 320 -0.92 2.64 42.36
C GLN A 320 -0.69 3.75 41.32
N THR A 321 0.45 4.43 41.34
CA THR A 321 0.70 5.58 40.46
C THR A 321 1.35 5.15 39.15
N PHE A 322 2.49 4.45 39.22
CA PHE A 322 3.28 4.13 38.03
C PHE A 322 2.71 2.97 37.21
N LYS A 323 1.97 2.04 37.85
CA LYS A 323 1.33 0.92 37.15
C LYS A 323 0.25 1.36 36.17
N PHE A 324 -0.58 2.30 36.60
CA PHE A 324 -1.72 2.77 35.81
C PHE A 324 -1.38 3.89 34.83
N THR A 325 -0.20 4.51 34.97
CA THR A 325 0.25 5.59 34.08
C THR A 325 1.27 5.11 33.06
N ILE A 326 2.51 4.89 33.48
CA ILE A 326 3.62 4.57 32.60
C ILE A 326 3.59 3.09 32.18
N ASN A 327 3.50 2.17 33.14
CA ASN A 327 3.64 0.74 32.84
C ASN A 327 2.49 0.19 31.99
N SER A 328 1.25 0.61 32.25
CA SER A 328 0.09 0.28 31.41
C SER A 328 0.29 0.75 29.97
N SER A 329 0.72 2.01 29.79
CA SER A 329 1.01 2.59 28.48
C SER A 329 2.15 1.85 27.77
N SER A 330 3.22 1.51 28.47
CA SER A 330 4.33 0.71 27.92
C SER A 330 3.89 -0.69 27.49
N LEU A 331 3.08 -1.38 28.30
CA LEU A 331 2.57 -2.72 27.97
C LEU A 331 1.70 -2.68 26.71
N GLU A 332 0.90 -1.64 26.53
CA GLU A 332 0.08 -1.46 25.32
C GLU A 332 0.92 -1.30 24.05
N LEU A 333 2.01 -0.52 24.11
CA LEU A 333 2.91 -0.30 22.98
C LEU A 333 3.62 -1.59 22.52
N ILE A 334 3.96 -2.49 23.46
CA ILE A 334 4.67 -3.74 23.15
C ILE A 334 3.78 -4.72 22.37
N TRP A 335 2.45 -4.57 22.43
CA TRP A 335 1.51 -5.36 21.64
C TRP A 335 1.33 -4.85 20.20
N LEU A 336 1.92 -3.72 19.82
CA LEU A 336 1.78 -3.16 18.47
C LEU A 336 2.38 -4.06 17.36
N PRO A 337 3.60 -4.61 17.51
CA PRO A 337 4.19 -5.48 16.48
C PRO A 337 3.51 -6.85 16.37
N VAL A 338 2.67 -7.22 17.35
CA VAL A 338 1.98 -8.51 17.36
C VAL A 338 0.79 -8.49 16.39
N PRO A 339 0.66 -9.48 15.48
CA PRO A 339 -0.44 -9.53 14.52
C PRO A 339 -1.82 -9.40 15.17
N PRO A 340 -2.76 -8.65 14.56
CA PRO A 340 -4.08 -8.37 15.15
C PRO A 340 -4.86 -9.63 15.56
N GLU A 341 -4.76 -10.69 14.75
CA GLU A 341 -5.41 -11.98 15.01
C GLU A 341 -4.91 -12.64 16.29
N ILE A 342 -3.60 -12.61 16.51
CA ILE A 342 -2.95 -13.18 17.69
C ILE A 342 -3.23 -12.30 18.92
N ARG A 343 -3.11 -10.97 18.75
CA ARG A 343 -3.36 -10.00 19.82
C ARG A 343 -4.78 -10.11 20.37
N ARG A 344 -5.80 -10.26 19.52
CA ARG A 344 -7.20 -10.42 19.93
C ARG A 344 -7.45 -11.66 20.79
N ILE A 345 -6.70 -12.73 20.57
CA ILE A 345 -6.88 -14.00 21.30
C ILE A 345 -6.06 -14.02 22.58
N ILE A 346 -4.79 -13.61 22.52
CA ILE A 346 -3.83 -13.82 23.61
C ILE A 346 -3.85 -12.66 24.62
N LYS A 347 -4.00 -11.40 24.17
CA LYS A 347 -3.94 -10.24 25.07
C LYS A 347 -4.97 -10.31 26.21
N PRO A 348 -6.26 -10.66 25.98
CA PRO A 348 -7.21 -10.81 27.08
C PRO A 348 -6.85 -11.94 28.07
N GLN A 349 -6.23 -13.02 27.59
CA GLN A 349 -5.77 -14.11 28.45
C GLN A 349 -4.61 -13.67 29.34
N VAL A 350 -3.67 -12.90 28.79
CA VAL A 350 -2.53 -12.35 29.55
C VAL A 350 -3.01 -11.31 30.57
N SER A 351 -3.79 -10.32 30.14
CA SER A 351 -4.23 -9.21 31.00
C SER A 351 -5.29 -9.61 32.04
N GLY A 352 -6.03 -10.69 31.81
CA GLY A 352 -7.05 -11.23 32.71
C GLY A 352 -6.60 -12.49 33.43
N THR A 353 -6.65 -13.63 32.74
CA THR A 353 -6.46 -14.96 33.33
C THR A 353 -5.09 -15.16 33.97
N ILE A 354 -4.00 -14.87 33.24
CA ILE A 354 -2.63 -15.04 33.75
C ILE A 354 -2.38 -14.13 34.95
N LYS A 355 -2.81 -12.86 34.83
CA LYS A 355 -2.72 -11.89 35.92
C LYS A 355 -3.40 -12.41 37.19
N SER A 356 -4.65 -12.87 37.11
CA SER A 356 -5.39 -13.35 38.28
C SER A 356 -4.81 -14.64 38.89
N ILE A 357 -4.30 -15.56 38.06
CA ILE A 357 -3.59 -16.75 38.57
C ILE A 357 -2.35 -16.32 39.35
N ALA A 358 -1.59 -15.36 38.82
CA ALA A 358 -0.40 -14.83 39.47
C ALA A 358 -0.71 -14.10 40.79
N GLU A 359 -1.81 -13.33 40.86
CA GLU A 359 -2.31 -12.75 42.12
C GLU A 359 -2.63 -13.85 43.15
N GLY A 360 -3.25 -14.95 42.72
CA GLY A 360 -3.50 -16.12 43.57
C GLY A 360 -2.23 -16.79 44.08
N ILE A 361 -1.22 -16.93 43.22
CA ILE A 361 0.09 -17.46 43.60
C ILE A 361 0.73 -16.52 44.63
N GLY A 362 0.68 -15.20 44.42
CA GLY A 362 1.14 -14.21 45.39
C GLY A 362 0.43 -14.34 46.74
N GLY A 363 -0.88 -14.55 46.72
CA GLY A 363 -1.70 -14.83 47.91
C GLY A 363 -1.30 -16.11 48.63
N LEU A 364 -1.09 -17.21 47.90
CA LEU A 364 -0.65 -18.49 48.45
C LEU A 364 0.76 -18.38 49.07
N VAL A 365 1.69 -17.74 48.37
CA VAL A 365 3.04 -17.49 48.88
C VAL A 365 2.98 -16.65 50.15
N THR A 366 2.16 -15.60 50.18
CA THR A 366 1.91 -14.80 51.38
C THR A 366 1.36 -15.66 52.52
N PHE A 367 0.35 -16.49 52.27
CA PHE A 367 -0.27 -17.35 53.27
C PHE A 367 0.71 -18.33 53.92
N LEU A 368 1.55 -18.98 53.11
CA LEU A 368 2.54 -19.95 53.57
C LEU A 368 3.64 -19.29 54.37
N LEU A 369 4.12 -18.12 53.91
CA LEU A 369 5.26 -17.45 54.52
C LEU A 369 4.91 -16.70 55.80
N VAL A 370 3.76 -16.03 55.88
CA VAL A 370 3.37 -15.23 57.07
C VAL A 370 3.31 -16.07 58.35
N LYS A 371 3.12 -17.40 58.25
CA LYS A 371 3.17 -18.32 59.40
C LYS A 371 4.58 -18.56 59.96
N ILE A 372 5.62 -18.28 59.16
CA ILE A 372 7.01 -18.68 59.42
C ILE A 372 7.92 -17.44 59.53
N ILE A 373 7.61 -16.37 58.79
CA ILE A 373 8.42 -15.13 58.75
C ILE A 373 7.61 -13.90 59.18
N ALA A 374 8.28 -12.93 59.78
CA ALA A 374 7.66 -11.65 60.12
C ALA A 374 7.29 -10.83 58.86
N LEU A 375 6.28 -9.97 58.99
CA LEU A 375 5.70 -9.16 57.91
C LEU A 375 6.73 -8.40 57.02
N PRO A 376 7.81 -7.79 57.54
CA PRO A 376 8.76 -7.05 56.72
C PRO A 376 9.55 -7.95 55.77
N TYR A 377 9.81 -9.20 56.15
CA TYR A 377 10.61 -10.14 55.35
C TYR A 377 9.89 -10.62 54.09
N LEU A 378 8.57 -10.44 53.96
CA LEU A 378 7.87 -10.66 52.70
C LEU A 378 8.41 -9.77 51.57
N SER A 379 8.98 -8.60 51.90
CA SER A 379 9.63 -7.72 50.93
C SER A 379 10.81 -8.38 50.21
N ILE A 380 11.46 -9.38 50.81
CA ILE A 380 12.56 -10.14 50.17
C ILE A 380 12.02 -10.91 48.96
N VAL A 381 10.83 -11.50 49.08
CA VAL A 381 10.16 -12.21 47.99
C VAL A 381 9.75 -11.25 46.87
N SER A 382 9.24 -10.07 47.24
CA SER A 382 8.96 -8.99 46.30
C SER A 382 10.23 -8.57 45.54
N LEU A 383 11.34 -8.33 46.24
CA LEU A 383 12.62 -7.94 45.64
C LEU A 383 13.16 -9.02 44.68
N GLY A 384 13.13 -10.29 45.09
CA GLY A 384 13.53 -11.41 44.21
C GLY A 384 12.67 -11.50 42.94
N SER A 385 11.34 -11.32 43.07
CA SER A 385 10.42 -11.30 41.93
C SER A 385 10.68 -10.11 41.00
N ILE A 386 11.03 -8.95 41.56
CA ILE A 386 11.37 -7.75 40.77
C ILE A 386 12.68 -7.94 40.00
N VAL A 387 13.68 -8.63 40.55
CA VAL A 387 14.94 -8.92 39.82
C VAL A 387 14.67 -9.75 38.56
N ILE A 388 13.85 -10.80 38.67
CA ILE A 388 13.44 -11.62 37.51
C ILE A 388 12.64 -10.77 36.51
N TRP A 389 11.80 -9.87 37.02
CA TRP A 389 11.00 -8.96 36.19
C TRP A 389 11.88 -7.98 35.40
N LEU A 390 12.91 -7.38 36.03
CA LEU A 390 13.86 -6.51 35.36
C LEU A 390 14.57 -7.25 34.21
N PHE A 391 15.11 -8.44 34.47
CA PHE A 391 15.78 -9.25 33.44
C PHE A 391 14.86 -9.58 32.26
N THR A 392 13.61 -9.94 32.55
CA THR A 392 12.59 -10.23 31.52
C THR A 392 12.27 -8.97 30.70
N SER A 393 12.23 -7.79 31.33
CA SER A 393 11.95 -6.52 30.65
C SER A 393 13.01 -6.16 29.60
N PHE A 394 14.29 -6.43 29.89
CA PHE A 394 15.37 -6.27 28.91
C PHE A 394 15.24 -7.27 27.74
N LYS A 395 14.89 -8.53 28.02
CA LYS A 395 14.70 -9.54 26.97
C LYS A 395 13.53 -9.22 26.04
N VAL A 396 12.42 -8.69 26.58
CA VAL A 396 11.26 -8.26 25.80
C VAL A 396 11.59 -7.09 24.89
N LYS A 397 12.46 -6.15 25.29
CA LYS A 397 12.93 -5.06 24.40
C LYS A 397 13.57 -5.62 23.13
N THR A 398 14.50 -6.56 23.25
CA THR A 398 15.17 -7.15 22.07
C THR A 398 14.17 -7.90 21.19
N GLY A 399 13.22 -8.62 21.79
CA GLY A 399 12.13 -9.27 21.06
C GLY A 399 11.20 -8.28 20.34
N TYR A 400 10.95 -7.11 20.92
CA TYR A 400 10.13 -6.05 20.32
C TYR A 400 10.76 -5.52 19.03
N VAL A 401 12.07 -5.22 19.05
CA VAL A 401 12.82 -4.73 17.88
C VAL A 401 12.81 -5.78 16.77
N ASN A 402 13.10 -7.05 17.11
CA ASN A 402 13.11 -8.14 16.12
C ASN A 402 11.73 -8.41 15.51
N GLN A 403 10.65 -8.34 16.30
CA GLN A 403 9.28 -8.51 15.79
C GLN A 403 8.86 -7.33 14.92
N LEU A 404 9.27 -6.11 15.25
CA LEU A 404 9.05 -4.94 14.41
C LEU A 404 9.78 -5.10 13.06
N GLN A 405 11.07 -5.47 13.09
CA GLN A 405 11.86 -5.77 11.89
C GLN A 405 11.24 -6.90 11.07
N THR A 406 10.81 -8.00 11.70
CA THR A 406 10.15 -9.11 10.99
C THR A 406 8.79 -8.72 10.42
N ALA A 407 8.05 -7.85 11.11
CA ALA A 407 6.77 -7.33 10.63
C ALA A 407 6.95 -6.37 9.44
N ILE A 408 8.09 -5.68 9.36
CA ILE A 408 8.49 -4.84 8.24
C ILE A 408 9.00 -5.74 7.08
N ALA A 409 9.96 -6.64 7.35
CA ALA A 409 10.56 -7.53 6.37
C ALA A 409 9.56 -8.54 5.74
N LYS A 410 8.60 -9.09 6.49
CA LYS A 410 7.54 -9.93 5.89
C LYS A 410 6.53 -9.15 5.04
N ARG A 411 6.55 -7.82 5.13
CA ARG A 411 5.71 -6.93 4.31
C ARG A 411 6.47 -6.38 3.10
N GLN A 412 7.81 -6.40 3.13
CA GLN A 412 8.71 -6.17 2.00
C GLN A 412 9.20 -7.52 1.46
N ILE A 413 8.31 -8.28 0.80
CA ILE A 413 8.84 -9.29 -0.14
C ILE A 413 9.13 -8.54 -1.43
N ASP A 414 10.28 -7.88 -1.46
CA ASP A 414 10.90 -7.39 -2.70
C ASP A 414 11.54 -8.59 -3.39
N PHE A 415 11.09 -8.85 -4.62
CA PHE A 415 11.69 -9.85 -5.51
C PHE A 415 12.83 -9.25 -6.36
N GLU A 416 13.23 -8.00 -6.12
CA GLU A 416 14.21 -7.28 -6.95
C GLU A 416 15.63 -7.22 -6.35
N GLU A 417 15.81 -7.43 -5.03
CA GLU A 417 17.15 -7.51 -4.43
C GLU A 417 17.68 -8.96 -4.42
N LEU A 418 18.03 -9.46 -5.60
CA LEU A 418 19.03 -10.51 -5.74
C LEU A 418 20.32 -9.85 -6.22
N ASN A 419 21.01 -9.15 -5.31
CA ASN A 419 22.40 -8.76 -5.55
C ASN A 419 23.26 -10.02 -5.37
N VAL A 420 23.77 -10.52 -6.49
CA VAL A 420 24.47 -11.78 -6.64
C VAL A 420 25.96 -11.57 -6.34
N ASP A 421 26.44 -12.07 -5.20
CA ASP A 421 27.86 -12.04 -4.83
C ASP A 421 28.55 -13.35 -5.26
N VAL A 422 29.44 -13.27 -6.26
CA VAL A 422 29.96 -14.38 -7.11
C VAL A 422 30.98 -15.30 -6.40
N GLN A 423 31.11 -15.20 -5.08
CA GLN A 423 32.03 -16.06 -4.30
C GLN A 423 31.35 -17.24 -3.60
N ASP A 424 30.02 -17.36 -3.69
CA ASP A 424 29.29 -18.43 -2.99
C ASP A 424 29.36 -19.77 -3.73
N ALA A 425 29.90 -20.79 -3.07
CA ALA A 425 29.92 -22.18 -3.56
C ALA A 425 28.50 -22.72 -3.86
N ALA A 426 27.47 -22.17 -3.20
CA ALA A 426 26.07 -22.50 -3.49
C ALA A 426 25.62 -22.00 -4.87
N MET A 427 26.15 -20.87 -5.36
CA MET A 427 25.82 -20.33 -6.67
C MET A 427 26.41 -21.17 -7.79
N VAL A 428 27.69 -21.55 -7.69
CA VAL A 428 28.35 -22.42 -8.68
C VAL A 428 27.58 -23.71 -8.88
N LYS A 429 27.09 -24.28 -7.77
CA LYS A 429 26.25 -25.48 -7.78
C LYS A 429 24.86 -25.23 -8.40
N THR A 430 24.23 -24.09 -8.09
CA THR A 430 22.91 -23.74 -8.63
C THR A 430 22.97 -23.50 -10.14
N ILE A 431 24.00 -22.82 -10.63
CA ILE A 431 24.24 -22.61 -12.06
C ILE A 431 24.53 -23.95 -12.74
N GLU A 432 25.34 -24.82 -12.14
CA GLU A 432 25.61 -26.17 -12.67
C GLU A 432 24.33 -27.02 -12.76
N GLU A 433 23.47 -26.98 -11.73
CA GLU A 433 22.17 -27.66 -11.75
C GLU A 433 21.24 -27.09 -12.83
N THR A 434 21.30 -25.77 -13.06
CA THR A 434 20.47 -25.08 -14.06
C THR A 434 20.94 -25.37 -15.49
N LEU A 435 22.26 -25.31 -15.75
CA LEU A 435 22.88 -25.73 -17.03
C LEU A 435 22.66 -27.22 -17.31
N SER A 436 22.58 -28.05 -16.28
CA SER A 436 22.33 -29.49 -16.41
C SER A 436 20.86 -29.86 -16.54
N SER A 437 19.95 -28.89 -16.44
CA SER A 437 18.51 -29.13 -16.61
C SER A 437 18.18 -29.50 -18.06
N ASN A 438 17.01 -30.11 -18.31
CA ASN A 438 16.54 -30.45 -19.67
C ASN A 438 15.75 -29.32 -20.34
N ASP A 439 15.71 -28.13 -19.73
CA ASP A 439 14.89 -27.01 -20.16
C ASP A 439 15.77 -25.96 -20.85
N GLU A 440 15.54 -25.77 -22.15
CA GLU A 440 16.31 -24.86 -23.01
C GLU A 440 16.33 -23.43 -22.46
N ILE A 441 15.20 -22.93 -21.93
CA ILE A 441 15.10 -21.56 -21.41
C ILE A 441 15.98 -21.41 -20.16
N LYS A 442 15.99 -22.42 -19.29
CA LYS A 442 16.85 -22.43 -18.10
C LYS A 442 18.32 -22.51 -18.45
N GLN A 443 18.67 -23.32 -19.46
CA GLN A 443 20.04 -23.41 -19.94
C GLN A 443 20.53 -22.07 -20.52
N LEU A 444 19.72 -21.41 -21.35
CA LEU A 444 20.03 -20.10 -21.92
C LEU A 444 20.18 -19.02 -20.84
N PHE A 445 19.27 -18.99 -19.86
CA PHE A 445 19.35 -18.07 -18.72
C PHE A 445 20.63 -18.28 -17.89
N ALA A 446 21.00 -19.54 -17.63
CA ALA A 446 22.23 -19.83 -16.91
C ALA A 446 23.49 -19.44 -17.71
N LEU A 447 23.48 -19.61 -19.04
CA LEU A 447 24.56 -19.14 -19.92
C LEU A 447 24.68 -17.60 -19.94
N GLU A 448 23.55 -16.89 -19.90
CA GLU A 448 23.53 -15.42 -19.82
C GLU A 448 24.10 -14.91 -18.49
N ILE A 449 23.77 -15.56 -17.37
CA ILE A 449 24.32 -15.20 -16.04
C ILE A 449 25.84 -15.36 -15.97
N ILE A 450 26.40 -16.38 -16.63
CA ILE A 450 27.86 -16.65 -16.58
C ILE A 450 28.67 -15.92 -17.66
N GLU A 451 28.03 -15.18 -18.56
CA GLU A 451 28.71 -14.44 -19.60
C GLU A 451 29.64 -13.36 -19.00
N GLY A 452 30.91 -13.36 -19.40
CA GLY A 452 31.94 -12.48 -18.82
C GLY A 452 32.56 -12.99 -17.51
N LEU A 453 32.12 -14.15 -16.98
CA LEU A 453 32.76 -14.81 -15.84
C LEU A 453 33.79 -15.87 -16.30
N PRO A 454 34.77 -16.24 -15.45
CA PRO A 454 35.67 -17.35 -15.74
C PRO A 454 34.91 -18.69 -15.90
N LEU A 455 34.89 -19.23 -17.11
CA LEU A 455 34.11 -20.44 -17.46
C LEU A 455 34.68 -21.76 -16.93
N SER A 456 35.81 -21.71 -16.22
CA SER A 456 36.58 -22.89 -15.79
C SER A 456 35.77 -23.86 -14.91
N SER A 457 34.87 -23.36 -14.07
CA SER A 457 34.04 -24.15 -13.17
C SER A 457 32.99 -25.02 -13.88
N TRP A 458 32.49 -24.59 -15.05
CA TRP A 458 31.41 -25.26 -15.80
C TRP A 458 31.87 -25.82 -17.16
N LYS A 459 33.18 -25.77 -17.43
CA LYS A 459 33.81 -26.19 -18.68
C LYS A 459 33.28 -27.52 -19.26
N LYS A 460 33.11 -28.53 -18.42
CA LYS A 460 32.63 -29.86 -18.87
C LYS A 460 31.17 -29.81 -19.33
N THR A 461 30.33 -29.10 -18.60
CA THR A 461 28.89 -28.97 -18.86
C THR A 461 28.66 -28.12 -20.10
N ILE A 462 29.39 -27.01 -20.25
CA ILE A 462 29.34 -26.16 -21.45
C ILE A 462 29.80 -26.95 -22.69
N LYS A 463 30.90 -27.72 -22.61
CA LYS A 463 31.36 -28.55 -23.74
C LYS A 463 30.33 -29.60 -24.15
N ARG A 464 29.67 -30.25 -23.18
CA ARG A 464 28.57 -31.18 -23.46
C ARG A 464 27.40 -30.49 -24.15
N LEU A 465 26.98 -29.32 -23.67
CA LEU A 465 25.88 -28.55 -24.27
C LEU A 465 26.21 -28.04 -25.67
N PHE A 466 27.47 -27.74 -25.96
CA PHE A 466 27.89 -27.38 -27.32
C PHE A 466 27.72 -28.54 -28.30
N ASN A 467 28.04 -29.77 -27.89
CA ASN A 467 27.94 -30.95 -28.75
C ASN A 467 26.50 -31.46 -28.90
N ASP A 468 25.76 -31.54 -27.79
CA ASP A 468 24.50 -32.26 -27.70
C ASP A 468 23.28 -31.35 -27.37
N GLY A 469 23.49 -30.06 -27.12
CA GLY A 469 22.44 -29.12 -26.72
C GLY A 469 21.55 -28.65 -27.88
N ALA A 470 20.48 -27.93 -27.54
CA ALA A 470 19.60 -27.32 -28.54
C ALA A 470 20.36 -26.28 -29.39
N PRO A 471 19.96 -26.04 -30.66
CA PRO A 471 20.68 -25.13 -31.55
C PRO A 471 20.92 -23.71 -31.01
N GLU A 472 19.96 -23.13 -30.28
CA GLU A 472 20.14 -21.79 -29.68
C GLU A 472 21.15 -21.80 -28.52
N VAL A 473 21.20 -22.89 -27.76
CA VAL A 473 22.21 -23.10 -26.71
C VAL A 473 23.59 -23.23 -27.34
N GLN A 474 23.73 -23.98 -28.44
CA GLN A 474 24.99 -24.11 -29.17
C GLN A 474 25.47 -22.77 -29.73
N LYS A 475 24.58 -21.99 -30.36
CA LYS A 475 24.87 -20.63 -30.85
C LYS A 475 25.34 -19.71 -29.73
N ARG A 476 24.67 -19.74 -28.57
CA ARG A 476 25.05 -18.91 -27.42
C ARG A 476 26.43 -19.29 -26.87
N ILE A 477 26.73 -20.59 -26.82
CA ILE A 477 28.05 -21.09 -26.42
C ILE A 477 29.12 -20.65 -27.42
N LEU A 478 28.84 -20.72 -28.73
CA LEU A 478 29.73 -20.20 -29.77
C LEU A 478 30.00 -18.72 -29.60
N SER A 479 29.00 -17.89 -29.27
CA SER A 479 29.21 -16.46 -29.07
C SER A 479 29.95 -16.12 -27.77
N MET A 480 29.74 -16.92 -26.71
CA MET A 480 30.27 -16.67 -25.36
C MET A 480 31.69 -17.20 -25.16
N ALA A 481 32.01 -18.38 -25.71
CA ALA A 481 33.28 -19.10 -25.48
C ALA A 481 34.12 -19.20 -26.78
N TRP A 482 33.94 -18.27 -27.71
CA TRP A 482 34.60 -18.29 -29.01
C TRP A 482 36.12 -18.19 -28.92
N ASP A 483 36.72 -17.65 -27.86
CA ASP A 483 38.17 -17.49 -27.64
C ASP A 483 38.76 -18.57 -26.73
N GLU A 484 37.92 -19.35 -26.06
CA GLU A 484 38.30 -20.42 -25.13
C GLU A 484 38.49 -21.77 -25.85
N GLU A 485 39.67 -21.97 -26.46
CA GLU A 485 40.04 -23.21 -27.16
C GLU A 485 39.89 -24.46 -26.27
N SER A 486 40.02 -24.26 -24.97
CA SER A 486 39.91 -25.32 -23.97
C SER A 486 38.49 -25.89 -23.85
N ILE A 487 37.46 -25.12 -24.20
CA ILE A 487 36.04 -25.48 -24.18
C ILE A 487 35.59 -25.94 -25.56
N ILE A 488 35.87 -25.14 -26.59
CA ILE A 488 35.52 -25.41 -28.00
C ILE A 488 36.79 -25.42 -28.84
N SER A 489 37.16 -26.58 -29.41
CA SER A 489 38.37 -26.69 -30.23
C SER A 489 38.16 -26.14 -31.64
N ASN A 490 39.25 -25.85 -32.35
CA ASN A 490 39.17 -25.37 -33.74
C ASN A 490 38.52 -26.41 -34.68
N GLU A 491 38.76 -27.70 -34.43
CA GLU A 491 38.13 -28.80 -35.18
C GLU A 491 36.61 -28.84 -34.94
N ASP A 492 36.18 -28.68 -33.68
CA ASP A 492 34.77 -28.67 -33.31
C ASP A 492 34.01 -27.52 -34.01
N ILE A 493 34.66 -26.35 -34.16
CA ILE A 493 34.07 -25.16 -34.83
C ILE A 493 33.96 -25.40 -36.34
N ILE A 494 35.00 -25.95 -36.97
CA ILE A 494 35.00 -26.25 -38.42
C ILE A 494 33.93 -27.33 -38.72
N GLN A 495 33.78 -28.32 -37.84
CA GLN A 495 32.73 -29.32 -37.97
C GLN A 495 31.33 -28.69 -37.84
N ALA A 496 31.11 -27.82 -36.86
CA ALA A 496 29.83 -27.12 -36.70
C ALA A 496 29.48 -26.21 -37.90
N MET A 497 30.49 -25.57 -38.49
CA MET A 497 30.36 -24.79 -39.73
C MET A 497 29.84 -25.66 -40.89
N ASN A 498 30.36 -26.88 -41.04
CA ASN A 498 30.05 -27.77 -42.17
C ASN A 498 28.79 -28.62 -41.99
N ASN A 499 28.14 -28.60 -40.82
CA ASN A 499 26.93 -29.38 -40.53
C ASN A 499 25.66 -28.90 -41.25
N ASN A 500 25.72 -27.76 -41.95
CA ASN A 500 24.64 -27.14 -42.72
C ASN A 500 23.30 -27.04 -41.96
N ASN A 501 23.38 -26.61 -40.70
CA ASN A 501 22.23 -26.43 -39.81
C ASN A 501 22.14 -24.96 -39.36
N SER A 502 21.18 -24.64 -38.49
CA SER A 502 21.00 -23.27 -38.01
C SER A 502 22.20 -22.71 -37.23
N VAL A 503 23.13 -23.55 -36.77
CA VAL A 503 24.34 -23.18 -36.01
C VAL A 503 25.51 -22.83 -36.95
N SER A 504 25.49 -23.33 -38.19
CA SER A 504 26.58 -23.20 -39.15
C SER A 504 26.99 -21.75 -39.43
N ALA A 505 26.04 -20.81 -39.55
CA ALA A 505 26.36 -19.40 -39.76
C ALA A 505 27.14 -18.78 -38.58
N GLU A 506 26.78 -19.12 -37.34
CA GLU A 506 27.45 -18.61 -36.15
C GLU A 506 28.84 -19.24 -35.97
N ALA A 507 28.97 -20.55 -36.25
CA ALA A 507 30.26 -21.23 -36.29
C ALA A 507 31.19 -20.63 -37.37
N THR A 508 30.66 -20.31 -38.55
CA THR A 508 31.39 -19.65 -39.64
C THR A 508 31.98 -18.30 -39.19
N ILE A 509 31.22 -17.50 -38.44
CA ILE A 509 31.74 -16.26 -37.86
C ILE A 509 32.88 -16.52 -36.88
N VAL A 510 32.77 -17.55 -36.04
CA VAL A 510 33.84 -17.91 -35.09
C VAL A 510 35.13 -18.35 -35.82
N VAL A 511 35.01 -19.07 -36.95
CA VAL A 511 36.16 -19.40 -37.83
C VAL A 511 36.87 -18.13 -38.28
N GLY A 512 36.10 -17.11 -38.71
CA GLY A 512 36.61 -15.79 -39.05
C GLY A 512 37.34 -15.10 -37.89
N ARG A 513 36.71 -15.06 -36.71
CA ARG A 513 37.24 -14.40 -35.51
C ARG A 513 38.54 -15.05 -35.01
N ARG A 514 38.63 -16.38 -35.04
CA ARG A 514 39.85 -17.14 -34.70
C ARG A 514 40.92 -17.13 -35.81
N LYS A 515 40.62 -16.53 -36.97
CA LYS A 515 41.50 -16.47 -38.14
C LYS A 515 41.99 -17.86 -38.60
N LEU A 516 41.10 -18.85 -38.59
CA LEU A 516 41.45 -20.24 -38.92
C LEU A 516 41.66 -20.41 -40.44
N LYS A 517 42.92 -20.36 -40.88
CA LYS A 517 43.27 -20.46 -42.31
C LYS A 517 42.96 -21.82 -42.92
N ASP A 518 42.95 -22.87 -42.10
CA ASP A 518 42.70 -24.24 -42.56
C ASP A 518 41.27 -24.45 -43.08
N ALA A 519 40.34 -23.56 -42.69
CA ALA A 519 38.93 -23.59 -43.11
C ALA A 519 38.65 -22.80 -44.42
N LEU A 520 39.66 -22.13 -45.01
CA LEU A 520 39.46 -21.29 -46.20
C LEU A 520 38.82 -22.01 -47.40
N PRO A 521 39.19 -23.24 -47.76
CA PRO A 521 38.55 -23.96 -48.87
C PRO A 521 37.06 -24.20 -48.65
N ASP A 522 36.67 -24.51 -47.41
CA ASP A 522 35.28 -24.73 -47.02
C ASP A 522 34.49 -23.42 -47.02
N LEU A 523 35.10 -22.32 -46.54
CA LEU A 523 34.51 -20.97 -46.59
C LEU A 523 34.27 -20.50 -48.03
N GLU A 524 35.20 -20.76 -48.95
CA GLU A 524 35.03 -20.44 -50.37
C GLU A 524 33.86 -21.21 -51.00
N ASN A 525 33.69 -22.48 -50.63
CA ASN A 525 32.58 -23.29 -51.09
C ASN A 525 31.23 -22.79 -50.54
N LEU A 526 31.17 -22.45 -49.25
CA LEU A 526 29.98 -21.88 -48.60
C LEU A 526 29.61 -20.50 -49.18
N LEU A 527 30.60 -19.72 -49.60
CA LEU A 527 30.38 -18.42 -50.25
C LEU A 527 29.74 -18.57 -51.65
N LEU A 528 30.15 -19.57 -52.43
CA LEU A 528 29.79 -19.69 -53.86
C LEU A 528 28.59 -20.60 -54.13
N ASN A 529 28.36 -21.62 -53.31
CA ASN A 529 27.45 -22.73 -53.64
C ASN A 529 26.32 -22.95 -52.61
N ASN A 530 26.18 -22.10 -51.59
CA ASN A 530 25.15 -22.28 -50.57
C ASN A 530 23.87 -21.48 -50.90
N GLU A 531 22.71 -22.14 -50.80
CA GLU A 531 21.39 -21.51 -51.00
C GLU A 531 20.99 -20.62 -49.80
N ASN A 532 21.60 -20.83 -48.62
CA ASN A 532 21.28 -20.05 -47.42
C ASN A 532 22.07 -18.72 -47.38
N GLN A 533 21.34 -17.61 -47.54
CA GLN A 533 21.89 -16.25 -47.53
C GLN A 533 22.61 -15.89 -46.22
N ASP A 534 22.20 -16.38 -45.06
CA ASP A 534 22.84 -16.08 -43.77
C ASP A 534 24.23 -16.76 -43.65
N VAL A 535 24.34 -18.01 -44.12
CA VAL A 535 25.62 -18.73 -44.14
C VAL A 535 26.57 -18.12 -45.18
N SER A 536 26.05 -17.69 -46.34
CA SER A 536 26.84 -16.99 -47.36
C SER A 536 27.37 -15.63 -46.84
N ALA A 537 26.53 -14.85 -46.15
CA ALA A 537 26.94 -13.60 -45.51
C ALA A 537 27.97 -13.83 -44.39
N ALA A 538 27.80 -14.89 -43.59
CA ALA A 538 28.76 -15.28 -42.56
C ALA A 538 30.11 -15.72 -43.15
N ALA A 539 30.11 -16.48 -44.25
CA ALA A 539 31.32 -16.89 -44.96
C ALA A 539 32.05 -15.69 -45.57
N ALA A 540 31.31 -14.75 -46.17
CA ALA A 540 31.86 -13.50 -46.68
C ALA A 540 32.53 -12.68 -45.57
N ALA A 541 31.87 -12.53 -44.42
CA ALA A 541 32.43 -11.82 -43.27
C ALA A 541 33.67 -12.54 -42.67
N ALA A 542 33.65 -13.87 -42.60
CA ALA A 542 34.77 -14.66 -42.10
C ALA A 542 36.01 -14.55 -43.01
N ILE A 543 35.84 -14.64 -44.33
CA ILE A 543 36.92 -14.44 -45.32
C ILE A 543 37.55 -13.05 -45.17
N LEU A 544 36.73 -12.02 -44.93
CA LEU A 544 37.23 -10.66 -44.70
C LEU A 544 38.02 -10.51 -43.40
N GLN A 545 37.64 -11.22 -42.33
CA GLN A 545 38.36 -11.22 -41.05
C GLN A 545 39.68 -12.01 -41.10
N ILE A 546 39.73 -13.08 -41.90
CA ILE A 546 40.95 -13.88 -42.11
C ILE A 546 41.98 -13.13 -42.98
N GLU A 547 41.53 -12.15 -43.77
CA GLU A 547 42.35 -11.36 -44.71
C GLU A 547 43.04 -12.23 -45.78
N SER A 548 42.46 -13.38 -46.10
CA SER A 548 42.99 -14.36 -47.06
C SER A 548 41.83 -15.04 -47.80
N GLY A 549 42.03 -15.40 -49.08
CA GLY A 549 40.97 -15.89 -49.96
C GLY A 549 40.34 -14.80 -50.84
N PRO A 550 39.13 -15.00 -51.41
CA PRO A 550 38.51 -14.11 -52.40
C PRO A 550 37.83 -12.89 -51.74
N THR A 551 38.64 -12.03 -51.10
CA THR A 551 38.14 -10.86 -50.35
C THR A 551 37.31 -9.90 -51.19
N ASP A 552 37.68 -9.65 -52.46
CA ASP A 552 36.92 -8.76 -53.36
C ASP A 552 35.50 -9.29 -53.65
N LYS A 553 35.35 -10.61 -53.84
CA LYS A 553 34.03 -11.23 -54.04
C LYS A 553 33.20 -11.18 -52.76
N ALA A 554 33.82 -11.43 -51.60
CA ALA A 554 33.15 -11.30 -50.31
C ALA A 554 32.65 -9.87 -50.04
N LYS A 555 33.45 -8.84 -50.40
CA LYS A 555 33.01 -7.43 -50.34
C LYS A 555 31.83 -7.15 -51.26
N MET A 556 31.83 -7.69 -52.47
CA MET A 556 30.76 -7.48 -53.44
C MET A 556 29.43 -8.07 -52.96
N ILE A 557 29.44 -9.30 -52.44
CA ILE A 557 28.23 -9.97 -51.93
C ILE A 557 27.62 -9.19 -50.74
N LEU A 558 28.44 -8.80 -49.77
CA LEU A 558 27.93 -8.04 -48.61
C LEU A 558 27.41 -6.65 -48.98
N ASN A 559 28.04 -5.95 -49.93
CA ASN A 559 27.50 -4.66 -50.40
C ASN A 559 26.17 -4.84 -51.15
N ASN A 560 26.05 -5.86 -52.01
CA ASN A 560 24.79 -6.13 -52.70
C ASN A 560 23.65 -6.42 -51.72
N MET A 561 23.91 -7.23 -50.68
CA MET A 561 22.91 -7.53 -49.65
C MET A 561 22.54 -6.30 -48.81
N LEU A 562 23.47 -5.36 -48.60
CA LEU A 562 23.18 -4.08 -47.93
C LEU A 562 22.34 -3.13 -48.80
N ASP A 563 22.40 -3.26 -50.13
CA ASP A 563 21.69 -2.40 -51.08
C ASP A 563 20.33 -3.00 -51.53
N GLU A 564 20.00 -4.22 -51.12
CA GLU A 564 18.71 -4.88 -51.41
C GLU A 564 17.52 -4.21 -50.70
N GLN A 565 16.30 -4.34 -51.24
CA GLN A 565 15.09 -3.75 -50.64
C GLN A 565 14.52 -4.57 -49.46
N ASP A 566 14.97 -5.80 -49.27
CA ASP A 566 14.46 -6.66 -48.20
C ASP A 566 15.16 -6.37 -46.86
N ASP A 567 14.38 -5.90 -45.89
CA ASP A 567 14.87 -5.53 -44.55
C ASP A 567 15.57 -6.70 -43.85
N THR A 568 15.12 -7.94 -44.08
CA THR A 568 15.70 -9.12 -43.41
C THR A 568 17.07 -9.46 -43.97
N THR A 569 17.25 -9.32 -45.28
CA THR A 569 18.52 -9.55 -45.96
C THR A 569 19.54 -8.45 -45.63
N GLN A 570 19.11 -7.19 -45.61
CA GLN A 570 19.93 -6.07 -45.15
C GLN A 570 20.37 -6.25 -43.70
N ALA A 571 19.44 -6.58 -42.79
CA ALA A 571 19.74 -6.82 -41.39
C ALA A 571 20.73 -7.99 -41.19
N THR A 572 20.59 -9.05 -42.00
CA THR A 572 21.51 -10.19 -42.00
C THR A 572 22.92 -9.75 -42.39
N ALA A 573 23.07 -9.02 -43.50
CA ALA A 573 24.37 -8.49 -43.93
C ALA A 573 24.98 -7.54 -42.89
N LEU A 574 24.16 -6.63 -42.33
CA LEU A 574 24.59 -5.67 -41.31
C LEU A 574 25.12 -6.40 -40.07
N LYS A 575 24.41 -7.43 -39.58
CA LYS A 575 24.80 -8.24 -38.42
C LYS A 575 26.15 -8.94 -38.62
N ARG A 576 26.57 -9.22 -39.86
CA ARG A 576 27.85 -9.87 -40.17
C ARG A 576 29.01 -8.87 -40.30
N LEU A 577 28.74 -7.55 -40.32
CA LEU A 577 29.73 -6.48 -40.51
C LEU A 577 30.16 -5.74 -39.24
N ILE A 578 29.87 -6.30 -38.05
CA ILE A 578 30.12 -5.67 -36.74
C ILE A 578 31.54 -5.06 -36.64
N TYR A 579 32.56 -5.81 -37.06
CA TYR A 579 33.98 -5.43 -36.95
C TYR A 579 34.62 -5.00 -38.28
N ASN A 580 33.84 -4.73 -39.33
CA ASN A 580 34.37 -4.38 -40.64
C ASN A 580 34.07 -2.92 -41.01
N ASP A 581 34.98 -2.04 -40.61
CA ASP A 581 34.86 -0.60 -40.80
C ASP A 581 35.11 -0.15 -42.25
N GLN A 582 35.68 -1.04 -43.08
CA GLN A 582 35.94 -0.73 -44.50
C GLN A 582 34.66 -0.76 -45.34
N ILE A 583 33.71 -1.63 -45.00
CA ILE A 583 32.44 -1.80 -45.75
C ILE A 583 31.33 -0.99 -45.10
N LEU A 584 31.19 -1.10 -43.79
CA LEU A 584 30.22 -0.37 -43.00
C LEU A 584 30.94 0.80 -42.33
N THR A 585 31.06 1.93 -43.03
CA THR A 585 31.61 3.17 -42.47
C THR A 585 30.64 3.77 -41.44
N ASN A 586 31.13 4.66 -40.58
CA ASN A 586 30.26 5.34 -39.61
C ASN A 586 29.14 6.15 -40.26
N ASP A 587 29.38 6.75 -41.44
CA ASP A 587 28.32 7.48 -42.16
C ASP A 587 27.23 6.55 -42.69
N LYS A 588 27.61 5.37 -43.22
CA LYS A 588 26.63 4.33 -43.57
C LYS A 588 25.88 3.84 -42.34
N LEU A 589 26.59 3.61 -41.23
CA LEU A 589 25.95 3.18 -39.98
C LEU A 589 24.96 4.23 -39.43
N LYS A 590 25.26 5.53 -39.55
CA LYS A 590 24.30 6.61 -39.22
C LYS A 590 23.05 6.55 -40.08
N SER A 591 23.18 6.22 -41.38
CA SER A 591 22.01 6.06 -42.24
C SER A 591 21.14 4.88 -41.83
N PHE A 592 21.75 3.76 -41.41
CA PHE A 592 21.01 2.59 -40.91
C PHE A 592 20.40 2.81 -39.51
N LEU A 593 21.04 3.61 -38.65
CA LEU A 593 20.46 4.03 -37.37
C LEU A 593 19.20 4.88 -37.57
N ASN A 594 19.14 5.69 -38.62
CA ASN A 594 17.98 6.51 -38.96
C ASN A 594 17.06 5.85 -40.00
N HIS A 595 17.15 4.53 -40.16
CA HIS A 595 16.35 3.81 -41.15
C HIS A 595 14.87 3.72 -40.70
N ASN A 596 13.96 3.65 -41.66
CA ASN A 596 12.53 3.53 -41.38
C ASN A 596 12.16 2.16 -40.78
N SER A 597 12.98 1.14 -41.03
CA SER A 597 12.78 -0.22 -40.50
C SER A 597 13.37 -0.36 -39.10
N GLU A 598 12.51 -0.70 -38.15
CA GLU A 598 12.85 -0.93 -36.75
C GLU A 598 13.84 -2.09 -36.58
N ILE A 599 13.78 -3.10 -37.46
CA ILE A 599 14.67 -4.27 -37.47
C ILE A 599 16.10 -3.81 -37.77
N ILE A 600 16.28 -3.02 -38.83
CA ILE A 600 17.57 -2.51 -39.27
C ILE A 600 18.18 -1.59 -38.21
N SER A 601 17.38 -0.66 -37.68
CA SER A 601 17.84 0.26 -36.64
C SER A 601 18.30 -0.49 -35.39
N ASN A 602 17.59 -1.56 -34.96
CA ASN A 602 18.02 -2.39 -33.84
C ASN A 602 19.35 -3.13 -34.10
N VAL A 603 19.56 -3.67 -35.30
CA VAL A 603 20.85 -4.29 -35.66
C VAL A 603 21.95 -3.23 -35.70
N ALA A 604 21.68 -2.04 -36.25
CA ALA A 604 22.62 -0.91 -36.28
C ALA A 604 23.00 -0.43 -34.86
N LEU A 605 22.04 -0.37 -33.93
CA LEU A 605 22.27 -0.02 -32.52
C LEU A 605 23.19 -1.03 -31.82
N ASN A 606 22.99 -2.33 -32.06
CA ASN A 606 23.87 -3.37 -31.54
C ASN A 606 25.30 -3.24 -32.11
N ILE A 607 25.44 -2.91 -33.39
CA ILE A 607 26.77 -2.65 -34.00
C ILE A 607 27.41 -1.40 -33.37
N ALA A 608 26.64 -0.32 -33.19
CA ALA A 608 27.13 0.90 -32.57
C ALA A 608 27.63 0.67 -31.13
N GLU A 609 26.95 -0.19 -30.36
CA GLU A 609 27.38 -0.60 -29.01
C GLU A 609 28.76 -1.27 -29.01
N LYS A 610 29.05 -2.11 -30.01
CA LYS A 610 30.35 -2.79 -30.13
C LYS A 610 31.46 -1.86 -30.63
N ARG A 611 31.14 -0.89 -31.48
CA ARG A 611 32.13 0.06 -32.04
C ARG A 611 32.50 1.19 -31.09
N LYS A 612 31.56 1.64 -30.26
CA LYS A 612 31.77 2.72 -29.27
C LYS A 612 32.32 4.02 -29.87
N ASP A 613 31.90 4.36 -31.08
CA ASP A 613 32.29 5.61 -31.75
C ASP A 613 31.34 6.76 -31.34
N GLU A 614 31.88 7.77 -30.68
CA GLU A 614 31.13 8.91 -30.13
C GLU A 614 30.34 9.69 -31.20
N SER A 615 30.78 9.67 -32.47
CA SER A 615 30.09 10.37 -33.55
C SER A 615 28.72 9.79 -33.88
N LEU A 616 28.42 8.57 -33.42
CA LEU A 616 27.15 7.87 -33.60
C LEU A 616 26.10 8.27 -32.57
N VAL A 617 26.49 8.87 -31.43
CA VAL A 617 25.61 9.18 -30.30
C VAL A 617 24.34 9.94 -30.72
N PRO A 618 24.38 11.00 -31.56
CA PRO A 618 23.16 11.69 -31.97
C PRO A 618 22.15 10.80 -32.71
N ALA A 619 22.62 9.87 -33.55
CA ALA A 619 21.78 8.93 -34.28
C ALA A 619 21.29 7.76 -33.40
N ILE A 620 22.01 7.45 -32.32
CA ILE A 620 21.53 6.51 -31.29
C ILE A 620 20.41 7.17 -30.47
N ILE A 621 20.57 8.45 -30.12
CA ILE A 621 19.58 9.21 -29.35
C ILE A 621 18.26 9.37 -30.12
N SER A 622 18.29 9.58 -31.45
CA SER A 622 17.07 9.70 -32.26
C SER A 622 16.14 8.47 -32.14
N ASN A 623 16.73 7.28 -31.94
CA ASN A 623 16.02 6.01 -31.74
C ASN A 623 15.30 5.90 -30.39
N LEU A 624 15.59 6.78 -29.42
CA LEU A 624 14.82 6.82 -28.17
C LEU A 624 13.36 7.25 -28.37
N SER A 625 13.05 7.86 -29.52
CA SER A 625 11.69 8.31 -29.87
C SER A 625 10.75 7.19 -30.35
N ILE A 626 11.28 6.00 -30.67
CA ILE A 626 10.55 4.85 -31.21
C ILE A 626 10.51 3.76 -30.14
N ALA A 627 9.32 3.24 -29.82
CA ALA A 627 9.16 2.30 -28.70
C ALA A 627 9.97 1.00 -28.91
N GLN A 628 9.95 0.46 -30.13
CA GLN A 628 10.56 -0.81 -30.52
C GLN A 628 12.09 -0.76 -30.58
N THR A 629 12.70 0.41 -30.76
CA THR A 629 14.17 0.57 -30.76
C THR A 629 14.69 1.18 -29.45
N SER A 630 13.83 1.83 -28.65
CA SER A 630 14.22 2.54 -27.43
C SER A 630 14.95 1.68 -26.39
N ILE A 631 14.60 0.39 -26.25
CA ILE A 631 15.23 -0.52 -25.29
C ILE A 631 16.68 -0.78 -25.70
N GLN A 632 16.91 -1.16 -26.97
CA GLN A 632 18.24 -1.39 -27.50
C GLN A 632 19.05 -0.09 -27.50
N ALA A 633 18.44 1.05 -27.87
CA ALA A 633 19.12 2.34 -27.86
C ALA A 633 19.61 2.74 -26.47
N ARG A 634 18.80 2.56 -25.42
CA ARG A 634 19.23 2.75 -24.02
C ARG A 634 20.42 1.87 -23.65
N GLN A 635 20.37 0.59 -24.01
CA GLN A 635 21.45 -0.35 -23.74
C GLN A 635 22.73 0.05 -24.47
N THR A 636 22.61 0.49 -25.73
CA THR A 636 23.73 0.99 -26.52
C THR A 636 24.35 2.24 -25.89
N LEU A 637 23.55 3.21 -25.43
CA LEU A 637 24.04 4.45 -24.80
C LEU A 637 24.84 4.19 -23.51
N LYS A 638 24.55 3.13 -22.76
CA LYS A 638 25.32 2.74 -21.55
C LYS A 638 26.78 2.41 -21.84
N SER A 639 27.11 2.05 -23.09
CA SER A 639 28.48 1.72 -23.49
C SER A 639 29.38 2.95 -23.71
N PHE A 640 28.81 4.16 -23.67
CA PHE A 640 29.48 5.45 -23.86
C PHE A 640 29.69 6.19 -22.53
N SER A 641 30.49 7.25 -22.54
CA SER A 641 30.78 8.06 -21.35
C SER A 641 29.55 8.83 -20.87
N GLU A 642 29.31 8.82 -19.56
CA GLU A 642 28.15 9.49 -18.95
C GLU A 642 28.14 11.01 -19.20
N GLU A 643 29.32 11.64 -19.15
CA GLU A 643 29.49 13.08 -19.41
C GLU A 643 29.00 13.48 -20.80
N LEU A 644 29.40 12.73 -21.84
CA LEU A 644 28.97 12.99 -23.22
C LEU A 644 27.46 12.85 -23.39
N ILE A 645 26.87 11.80 -22.80
CA ILE A 645 25.43 11.56 -22.89
C ILE A 645 24.64 12.65 -22.18
N ASN A 646 25.07 13.07 -20.99
CA ASN A 646 24.42 14.12 -20.22
C ASN A 646 24.47 15.48 -20.93
N GLU A 647 25.60 15.84 -21.56
CA GLU A 647 25.69 17.07 -22.36
C GLU A 647 24.71 17.07 -23.55
N GLN A 648 24.63 15.96 -24.29
CA GLN A 648 23.69 15.80 -25.41
C GLN A 648 22.23 15.85 -24.95
N PHE A 649 21.91 15.17 -23.84
CA PHE A 649 20.57 15.20 -23.27
C PHE A 649 20.16 16.59 -22.81
N LYS A 650 21.07 17.33 -22.16
CA LYS A 650 20.82 18.71 -21.75
C LYS A 650 20.45 19.59 -22.96
N GLN A 651 21.26 19.55 -24.01
CA GLN A 651 21.03 20.35 -25.21
C GLN A 651 19.68 20.04 -25.88
N LEU A 652 19.28 18.76 -25.90
CA LEU A 652 18.00 18.35 -26.47
C LEU A 652 16.80 18.67 -25.58
N LEU A 653 16.93 18.58 -24.25
CA LEU A 653 15.84 18.91 -23.33
C LEU A 653 15.56 20.42 -23.27
N GLU A 654 16.59 21.26 -23.45
CA GLU A 654 16.46 22.72 -23.53
C GLU A 654 15.86 23.20 -24.88
N SER A 655 15.99 22.42 -25.95
CA SER A 655 15.46 22.78 -27.27
C SER A 655 13.93 22.64 -27.35
N SER A 656 13.28 23.67 -27.91
CA SER A 656 11.85 23.65 -28.25
C SER A 656 11.52 22.81 -29.48
N GLU A 657 12.52 22.41 -30.28
CA GLU A 657 12.32 21.59 -31.49
C GLU A 657 12.27 20.09 -31.19
N THR A 658 12.67 19.69 -29.97
CA THR A 658 12.69 18.29 -29.56
C THR A 658 11.28 17.71 -29.48
N SER A 659 11.03 16.65 -30.25
CA SER A 659 9.72 16.01 -30.27
C SER A 659 9.33 15.46 -28.89
N ARG A 660 8.02 15.48 -28.58
CA ARG A 660 7.48 14.93 -27.32
C ARG A 660 7.94 13.49 -27.05
N LYS A 661 7.94 12.65 -28.09
CA LYS A 661 8.37 11.25 -28.01
C LYS A 661 9.84 11.12 -27.64
N LEU A 662 10.71 11.92 -28.27
CA LEU A 662 12.14 11.93 -27.97
C LEU A 662 12.41 12.42 -26.55
N ARG A 663 11.73 13.48 -26.11
CA ARG A 663 11.83 14.00 -24.73
C ARG A 663 11.50 12.93 -23.68
N LEU A 664 10.40 12.19 -23.86
CA LEU A 664 10.05 11.04 -23.00
C LEU A 664 11.12 9.94 -23.06
N GLY A 665 11.64 9.64 -24.25
CA GLY A 665 12.73 8.68 -24.44
C GLY A 665 13.97 9.05 -23.64
N ILE A 666 14.40 10.31 -23.70
CA ILE A 666 15.55 10.85 -22.96
C ILE A 666 15.31 10.76 -21.44
N ILE A 667 14.16 11.23 -20.94
CA ILE A 667 13.82 11.21 -19.51
C ILE A 667 13.83 9.78 -18.95
N ARG A 668 13.29 8.81 -19.70
CA ARG A 668 13.33 7.39 -19.34
C ARG A 668 14.75 6.80 -19.39
N THR A 669 15.65 7.41 -20.13
CA THR A 669 17.04 6.95 -20.27
C THR A 669 17.93 7.49 -19.16
N LEU A 670 17.66 8.71 -18.67
CA LEU A 670 18.37 9.30 -17.53
C LEU A 670 18.38 8.41 -16.28
N ARG A 671 17.34 7.58 -16.07
CA ARG A 671 17.30 6.63 -14.94
C ARG A 671 18.43 5.60 -14.94
N GLU A 672 19.02 5.35 -16.10
CA GLU A 672 20.14 4.42 -16.27
C GLU A 672 21.49 5.04 -15.86
N TYR A 673 21.50 6.35 -15.56
CA TYR A 673 22.66 7.15 -15.15
C TYR A 673 22.39 7.80 -13.79
N PRO A 674 22.50 7.06 -12.67
CA PRO A 674 22.12 7.56 -11.34
C PRO A 674 23.17 8.52 -10.75
N ASN A 675 23.38 9.66 -11.40
CA ASN A 675 24.33 10.70 -11.01
C ASN A 675 23.62 12.03 -10.72
N GLU A 676 24.32 12.95 -10.05
CA GLU A 676 23.77 14.25 -9.63
C GLU A 676 23.33 15.10 -10.83
N ASP A 677 24.06 15.04 -11.94
CA ASP A 677 23.73 15.76 -13.18
C ASP A 677 22.38 15.31 -13.75
N SER A 678 22.09 14.00 -13.71
CA SER A 678 20.80 13.46 -14.15
C SER A 678 19.66 13.90 -13.23
N ILE A 679 19.90 13.97 -11.92
CA ILE A 679 18.93 14.53 -10.95
C ILE A 679 18.65 15.99 -11.27
N GLU A 680 19.70 16.79 -11.52
CA GLU A 680 19.56 18.20 -11.87
C GLU A 680 18.81 18.40 -13.18
N LEU A 681 19.11 17.62 -14.22
CA LEU A 681 18.39 17.64 -15.49
C LEU A 681 16.92 17.29 -15.30
N LEU A 682 16.59 16.25 -14.55
CA LEU A 682 15.20 15.85 -14.28
C LEU A 682 14.44 16.92 -13.50
N ILE A 683 15.03 17.48 -12.43
CA ILE A 683 14.41 18.54 -11.64
C ILE A 683 14.18 19.80 -12.49
N SER A 684 15.10 20.15 -13.39
CA SER A 684 14.92 21.29 -14.31
C SER A 684 13.74 21.14 -15.27
N GLN A 685 13.26 19.91 -15.47
CA GLN A 685 12.14 19.58 -16.35
C GLN A 685 10.80 19.43 -15.59
N LEU A 686 10.75 19.66 -14.28
CA LEU A 686 9.50 19.56 -13.50
C LEU A 686 8.47 20.66 -13.88
N ASP A 687 8.88 21.75 -14.54
CA ASP A 687 8.01 22.88 -14.94
C ASP A 687 7.14 22.63 -16.20
N ASN A 688 6.70 21.38 -16.42
CA ASN A 688 6.05 21.00 -17.68
C ASN A 688 4.52 20.92 -17.56
N ASN A 689 3.82 21.64 -18.47
CA ASN A 689 2.37 21.58 -18.68
C ASN A 689 1.84 20.18 -19.10
N ASP A 690 2.73 19.21 -19.30
CA ASP A 690 2.42 17.85 -19.76
C ASP A 690 2.54 16.85 -18.60
N GLN A 691 1.40 16.34 -18.14
CA GLN A 691 1.32 15.45 -16.98
C GLN A 691 2.05 14.11 -17.20
N ASP A 692 2.11 13.57 -18.43
CA ASP A 692 2.77 12.29 -18.69
C ASP A 692 4.29 12.42 -18.59
N ILE A 693 4.82 13.53 -19.13
CA ILE A 693 6.24 13.88 -19.00
C ILE A 693 6.57 14.05 -17.53
N TYR A 694 5.75 14.80 -16.80
CA TYR A 694 5.93 15.02 -15.37
C TYR A 694 5.94 13.70 -14.59
N ASN A 695 4.97 12.82 -14.83
CA ASN A 695 4.91 11.50 -14.20
C ASN A 695 6.18 10.67 -14.48
N THR A 696 6.64 10.69 -15.74
CA THR A 696 7.86 9.99 -16.16
C THR A 696 9.11 10.57 -15.49
N ILE A 697 9.19 11.89 -15.29
CA ILE A 697 10.29 12.54 -14.56
C ILE A 697 10.33 12.06 -13.12
N VAL A 698 9.19 12.06 -12.43
CA VAL A 698 9.10 11.60 -11.03
C VAL A 698 9.44 10.12 -10.90
N GLU A 699 9.04 9.29 -11.86
CA GLU A 699 9.43 7.88 -11.91
C GLU A 699 10.94 7.70 -12.11
N SER A 700 11.55 8.45 -13.04
CA SER A 700 13.00 8.43 -13.23
C SER A 700 13.75 8.95 -12.00
N LEU A 701 13.27 10.01 -11.35
CA LEU A 701 13.84 10.53 -10.10
C LEU A 701 13.79 9.49 -8.98
N LEU A 702 12.65 8.82 -8.82
CA LEU A 702 12.50 7.77 -7.81
C LEU A 702 13.43 6.58 -8.08
N ALA A 703 13.59 6.18 -9.35
CA ALA A 703 14.52 5.13 -9.73
C ALA A 703 15.99 5.51 -9.43
N ILE A 704 16.38 6.75 -9.73
CA ILE A 704 17.73 7.26 -9.43
C ILE A 704 17.95 7.34 -7.91
N ALA A 705 16.96 7.85 -7.15
CA ALA A 705 17.06 8.04 -5.71
C ALA A 705 17.36 6.74 -4.94
N ARG A 706 16.91 5.57 -5.45
CA ARG A 706 17.23 4.25 -4.88
C ARG A 706 18.72 3.93 -4.91
N VAL A 707 19.42 4.38 -5.94
CA VAL A 707 20.86 4.11 -6.13
C VAL A 707 21.70 5.26 -5.59
N ASN A 708 21.30 6.49 -5.87
CA ASN A 708 21.99 7.71 -5.45
C ASN A 708 21.02 8.66 -4.72
N PRO A 709 21.05 8.68 -3.37
CA PRO A 709 20.14 9.50 -2.58
C PRO A 709 20.23 10.98 -2.90
N ILE A 710 19.07 11.65 -2.92
CA ILE A 710 18.97 13.08 -3.24
C ILE A 710 19.57 13.93 -2.12
N ASN A 711 20.36 14.95 -2.49
CA ASN A 711 21.00 15.83 -1.52
C ASN A 711 20.02 16.83 -0.85
N GLU A 712 20.43 17.39 0.31
CA GLU A 712 19.61 18.31 1.10
C GLU A 712 19.17 19.59 0.35
N ASN A 713 19.98 20.08 -0.59
CA ASN A 713 19.65 21.28 -1.36
C ASN A 713 18.49 21.03 -2.33
N LYS A 714 18.51 19.89 -3.02
CA LYS A 714 17.46 19.48 -3.96
C LYS A 714 16.19 19.01 -3.23
N GLN A 715 16.30 18.49 -2.00
CA GLN A 715 15.14 18.17 -1.15
C GLN A 715 14.21 19.37 -0.92
N ASN A 716 14.76 20.58 -0.75
CA ASN A 716 13.92 21.78 -0.60
C ASN A 716 13.14 22.09 -1.89
N GLN A 717 13.76 21.93 -3.07
CA GLN A 717 13.08 22.11 -4.35
C GLN A 717 11.96 21.07 -4.53
N ILE A 718 12.19 19.82 -4.13
CA ILE A 718 11.19 18.76 -4.15
C ILE A 718 10.05 19.07 -3.17
N ALA A 719 10.33 19.62 -1.99
CA ALA A 719 9.31 20.00 -1.03
C ALA A 719 8.41 21.13 -1.55
N ASP A 720 8.98 22.11 -2.25
CA ASP A 720 8.22 23.15 -2.95
C ASP A 720 7.34 22.53 -4.05
N GLU A 721 7.89 21.59 -4.81
CA GLU A 721 7.17 20.89 -5.87
C GLU A 721 6.02 20.03 -5.33
N ILE A 722 6.20 19.35 -4.19
CA ILE A 722 5.13 18.63 -3.48
C ILE A 722 3.97 19.58 -3.16
N ASN A 723 4.25 20.80 -2.73
CA ASN A 723 3.21 21.79 -2.44
C ASN A 723 2.49 22.24 -3.73
N THR A 724 3.22 22.48 -4.82
CA THR A 724 2.65 22.82 -6.13
C THR A 724 1.69 21.75 -6.63
N ILE A 725 2.11 20.48 -6.57
CA ILE A 725 1.26 19.36 -7.01
C ILE A 725 0.10 19.13 -6.06
N ALA A 726 0.30 19.27 -4.74
CA ALA A 726 -0.80 19.20 -3.81
C ALA A 726 -1.83 20.30 -4.06
N GLU A 727 -1.41 21.54 -4.31
CA GLU A 727 -2.28 22.66 -4.67
C GLU A 727 -3.11 22.33 -5.93
N LYS A 728 -2.49 21.72 -6.95
CA LYS A 728 -3.20 21.23 -8.14
C LYS A 728 -4.29 20.22 -7.76
N VAL A 729 -3.98 19.22 -6.93
CA VAL A 729 -4.96 18.21 -6.50
C VAL A 729 -6.08 18.83 -5.65
N TYR A 730 -5.77 19.75 -4.74
CA TYR A 730 -6.79 20.45 -3.95
C TYR A 730 -7.69 21.32 -4.84
N THR A 731 -7.11 22.02 -5.83
CA THR A 731 -7.86 22.81 -6.81
C THR A 731 -8.86 21.95 -7.58
N LEU A 732 -8.44 20.76 -8.02
CA LEU A 732 -9.33 19.80 -8.69
C LEU A 732 -10.47 19.31 -7.76
N ASN A 733 -10.16 19.02 -6.49
CA ASN A 733 -11.18 18.65 -5.50
C ASN A 733 -12.16 19.81 -5.21
N GLU A 734 -11.69 21.05 -5.20
CA GLU A 734 -12.53 22.23 -5.05
C GLU A 734 -13.46 22.41 -6.25
N CYS A 735 -12.94 22.25 -7.48
CA CYS A 735 -13.76 22.27 -8.68
C CYS A 735 -14.86 21.20 -8.64
N LEU A 736 -14.55 19.98 -8.17
CA LEU A 736 -15.54 18.92 -7.95
C LEU A 736 -16.57 19.29 -6.87
N ASN A 737 -16.15 19.97 -5.81
CA ASN A 737 -17.03 20.41 -4.73
C ASN A 737 -17.98 21.55 -5.18
N MET A 738 -17.50 22.44 -6.06
CA MET A 738 -18.30 23.54 -6.62
C MET A 738 -19.19 23.11 -7.81
N LEU A 739 -18.92 21.95 -8.41
CA LEU A 739 -19.67 21.44 -9.54
C LEU A 739 -21.13 21.18 -9.11
N PRO A 740 -22.13 21.82 -9.74
CA PRO A 740 -23.53 21.62 -9.40
C PRO A 740 -23.96 20.15 -9.57
N ASP A 741 -24.84 19.69 -8.70
CA ASP A 741 -25.43 18.35 -8.77
C ASP A 741 -26.57 18.33 -9.81
N ASP A 742 -26.21 18.36 -11.09
CA ASP A 742 -27.12 18.32 -12.24
C ASP A 742 -26.86 17.09 -13.14
N GLU A 743 -27.78 16.80 -14.07
CA GLU A 743 -27.66 15.67 -15.00
C GLU A 743 -26.52 15.84 -16.03
N HIS A 744 -25.94 17.04 -16.14
CA HIS A 744 -24.95 17.40 -17.16
C HIS A 744 -23.50 17.34 -16.63
N LYS A 745 -23.32 17.16 -15.32
CA LYS A 745 -22.00 17.14 -14.67
C LYS A 745 -21.12 15.95 -15.05
N PHE A 746 -21.67 14.88 -15.63
CA PHE A 746 -21.01 13.58 -15.78
C PHE A 746 -19.61 13.66 -16.43
N LEU A 747 -19.50 14.29 -17.60
CA LEU A 747 -18.21 14.38 -18.33
C LEU A 747 -17.19 15.25 -17.59
N MET A 748 -17.63 16.36 -17.00
CA MET A 748 -16.78 17.23 -16.18
C MET A 748 -16.29 16.51 -14.92
N GLN A 749 -17.19 15.77 -14.26
CA GLN A 749 -16.87 14.97 -13.09
C GLN A 749 -15.91 13.82 -13.43
N ASP A 750 -16.09 13.12 -14.56
CA ASP A 750 -15.17 12.07 -15.01
C ASP A 750 -13.78 12.65 -15.29
N HIS A 751 -13.71 13.77 -16.02
CA HIS A 751 -12.44 14.45 -16.32
C HIS A 751 -11.70 14.89 -15.06
N LEU A 752 -12.36 15.60 -14.14
CA LEU A 752 -11.74 16.06 -12.89
C LEU A 752 -11.29 14.88 -12.00
N ASN A 753 -12.08 13.81 -11.92
CA ASN A 753 -11.68 12.60 -11.18
C ASN A 753 -10.47 11.92 -11.83
N ASN A 754 -10.44 11.85 -13.16
CA ASN A 754 -9.31 11.27 -13.89
C ASN A 754 -8.02 12.06 -13.64
N GLU A 755 -8.09 13.40 -13.69
CA GLU A 755 -6.95 14.27 -13.38
C GLU A 755 -6.45 14.06 -11.95
N ILE A 756 -7.35 13.89 -10.97
CA ILE A 756 -6.95 13.56 -9.58
C ILE A 756 -6.27 12.18 -9.52
N GLN A 757 -6.83 11.17 -10.20
CA GLN A 757 -6.29 9.81 -10.20
C GLN A 757 -4.93 9.69 -10.90
N ASN A 758 -4.63 10.60 -11.82
CA ASN A 758 -3.34 10.70 -12.51
C ASN A 758 -2.32 11.52 -11.73
N THR A 759 -2.76 12.56 -11.01
CA THR A 759 -1.87 13.47 -10.28
C THR A 759 -1.50 12.97 -8.88
N LEU A 760 -2.45 12.34 -8.16
CA LEU A 760 -2.25 11.87 -6.78
C LEU A 760 -1.12 10.84 -6.65
N PRO A 761 -0.99 9.81 -7.52
CA PRO A 761 0.13 8.87 -7.46
C PRO A 761 1.49 9.57 -7.53
N THR A 762 1.60 10.59 -8.36
CA THR A 762 2.81 11.36 -8.57
C THR A 762 3.19 12.18 -7.34
N LEU A 763 2.20 12.81 -6.70
CA LEU A 763 2.38 13.47 -5.40
C LEU A 763 2.95 12.51 -4.33
N LEU A 764 2.44 11.27 -4.31
CA LEU A 764 2.89 10.25 -3.36
C LEU A 764 4.31 9.76 -3.68
N LYS A 765 4.65 9.61 -4.97
CA LYS A 765 6.00 9.25 -5.41
C LYS A 765 7.02 10.33 -5.04
N LEU A 766 6.68 11.60 -5.24
CA LEU A 766 7.50 12.73 -4.78
C LEU A 766 7.73 12.70 -3.27
N GLY A 767 6.67 12.47 -2.48
CA GLY A 767 6.76 12.42 -1.03
C GLY A 767 7.62 11.28 -0.46
N VAL A 768 7.93 10.25 -1.25
CA VAL A 768 8.79 9.14 -0.81
C VAL A 768 10.20 9.20 -1.39
N LEU A 769 10.58 10.26 -2.10
CA LEU A 769 11.91 10.38 -2.68
C LEU A 769 13.04 10.32 -1.63
N ASP A 770 12.77 10.75 -0.39
CA ASP A 770 13.71 10.65 0.73
C ASP A 770 13.82 9.22 1.31
N VAL A 771 12.85 8.36 1.01
CA VAL A 771 12.82 6.95 1.42
C VAL A 771 12.45 6.08 0.20
N PRO A 772 13.32 6.02 -0.81
CA PRO A 772 12.97 5.54 -2.15
C PRO A 772 12.73 4.01 -2.24
N GLU A 773 13.17 3.26 -1.22
CA GLU A 773 12.88 1.83 -1.00
C GLU A 773 11.43 1.57 -0.54
N THR A 774 10.63 2.62 -0.43
CA THR A 774 9.21 2.49 -0.10
C THR A 774 8.48 1.77 -1.25
N PRO A 775 7.71 0.69 -0.99
CA PRO A 775 6.93 -0.01 -2.01
C PRO A 775 5.67 0.80 -2.39
N ILE A 776 5.88 2.01 -2.91
CA ILE A 776 4.86 3.04 -3.11
C ILE A 776 3.78 2.61 -4.10
N GLU A 777 4.10 1.76 -5.07
CA GLU A 777 3.12 1.22 -6.02
C GLU A 777 2.05 0.36 -5.33
N THR A 778 2.46 -0.46 -4.35
CA THR A 778 1.52 -1.25 -3.55
C THR A 778 0.57 -0.35 -2.75
N TYR A 779 1.09 0.80 -2.31
CA TYR A 779 0.33 1.78 -1.54
C TYR A 779 -0.62 2.59 -2.40
N ILE A 780 -0.18 3.05 -3.57
CA ILE A 780 -1.03 3.68 -4.58
C ILE A 780 -2.18 2.73 -4.95
N HIS A 781 -1.90 1.44 -5.20
CA HIS A 781 -2.94 0.46 -5.44
C HIS A 781 -3.90 0.31 -4.25
N THR A 782 -3.39 0.33 -3.02
CA THR A 782 -4.23 0.28 -1.81
C THR A 782 -5.16 1.49 -1.72
N ILE A 783 -4.68 2.70 -2.04
CA ILE A 783 -5.50 3.92 -2.08
C ILE A 783 -6.56 3.82 -3.18
N LYS A 784 -6.17 3.42 -4.40
CA LYS A 784 -7.09 3.25 -5.54
C LYS A 784 -8.18 2.21 -5.26
N SER A 785 -7.84 1.13 -4.56
CA SER A 785 -8.81 0.09 -4.15
C SER A 785 -9.78 0.52 -3.06
N GLY A 786 -9.47 1.60 -2.32
CA GLY A 786 -10.34 2.14 -1.26
C GLY A 786 -10.57 1.19 -0.07
N ASP A 787 -9.74 0.17 0.14
CA ASP A 787 -9.93 -0.84 1.19
C ASP A 787 -9.80 -0.22 2.60
N PRO A 788 -10.93 -0.05 3.34
CA PRO A 788 -10.92 0.64 4.63
C PRO A 788 -10.17 -0.15 5.71
N SER A 789 -9.88 -1.45 5.48
CA SER A 789 -9.10 -2.26 6.41
C SER A 789 -7.60 -2.01 6.30
N LYS A 790 -7.12 -1.57 5.13
CA LYS A 790 -5.70 -1.34 4.85
C LYS A 790 -5.29 0.12 5.00
N LEU A 791 -6.19 1.06 4.72
CA LEU A 791 -5.93 2.50 4.74
C LEU A 791 -5.31 3.02 6.06
N PRO A 792 -5.76 2.59 7.26
CA PRO A 792 -5.15 3.04 8.50
C PRO A 792 -3.66 2.65 8.59
N PHE A 793 -3.30 1.44 8.18
CA PHE A 793 -1.90 0.98 8.21
C PHE A 793 -1.03 1.79 7.26
N LEU A 794 -1.60 2.20 6.13
CA LEU A 794 -0.90 3.03 5.16
C LEU A 794 -0.61 4.43 5.73
N LEU A 795 -1.61 5.06 6.35
CA LEU A 795 -1.44 6.36 6.99
C LEU A 795 -0.42 6.31 8.15
N GLU A 796 -0.40 5.22 8.91
CA GLU A 796 0.61 4.98 9.96
C GLU A 796 2.02 4.83 9.37
N PHE A 797 2.15 4.21 8.20
CA PHE A 797 3.43 4.13 7.51
C PHE A 797 3.88 5.54 7.06
N PHE A 798 3.00 6.29 6.40
CA PHE A 798 3.26 7.66 5.97
C PHE A 798 3.56 8.62 7.13
N GLU A 799 3.11 8.33 8.36
CA GLU A 799 3.52 9.10 9.55
C GLU A 799 5.03 9.08 9.81
N ASN A 800 5.73 8.03 9.35
CA ASN A 800 7.18 7.86 9.52
C ASN A 800 7.99 8.24 8.27
N VAL A 801 7.33 8.34 7.11
CA VAL A 801 7.99 8.69 5.84
C VAL A 801 7.88 10.17 5.55
N PHE A 802 6.67 10.71 5.60
CA PHE A 802 6.42 12.11 5.27
C PHE A 802 6.77 13.04 6.43
N SER A 803 7.34 14.20 6.10
CA SER A 803 7.60 15.27 7.03
C SER A 803 6.28 15.77 7.67
N LYS A 804 6.37 16.57 8.73
CA LYS A 804 5.15 17.08 9.38
C LYS A 804 4.31 17.94 8.41
N ASN A 805 4.97 18.76 7.60
CA ASN A 805 4.29 19.67 6.66
C ASN A 805 3.66 18.89 5.50
N GLU A 806 4.38 17.94 4.91
CA GLU A 806 3.83 17.03 3.89
C GLU A 806 2.61 16.29 4.39
N ARG A 807 2.61 15.77 5.62
CA ARG A 807 1.45 15.03 6.17
C ARG A 807 0.21 15.89 6.32
N GLU A 808 0.35 17.17 6.66
CA GLU A 808 -0.79 18.08 6.80
C GLU A 808 -1.47 18.31 5.44
N VAL A 809 -0.73 18.20 4.34
CA VAL A 809 -1.20 18.42 2.98
C VAL A 809 -1.61 17.11 2.28
N ILE A 810 -0.81 16.05 2.38
CA ILE A 810 -0.97 14.79 1.65
C ILE A 810 -2.01 13.88 2.30
N ASN A 811 -1.98 13.69 3.62
CA ASN A 811 -2.87 12.70 4.28
C ASN A 811 -4.36 12.97 4.04
N PRO A 812 -4.87 14.22 4.08
CA PRO A 812 -6.28 14.48 3.82
C PRO A 812 -6.75 14.13 2.39
N LEU A 813 -5.83 14.11 1.41
CA LEU A 813 -6.12 13.69 0.04
C LEU A 813 -6.27 12.15 -0.07
N ILE A 814 -5.65 11.41 0.85
CA ILE A 814 -5.68 9.95 0.91
C ILE A 814 -6.80 9.44 1.83
N GLU A 815 -7.06 10.13 2.93
CA GLU A 815 -8.12 9.81 3.89
C GLU A 815 -9.50 9.86 3.19
N GLN A 816 -10.44 8.99 3.60
CA GLN A 816 -11.82 8.98 3.10
C GLN A 816 -12.64 10.13 3.72
N LEU A 817 -12.21 11.37 3.45
CA LEU A 817 -12.88 12.59 3.89
C LEU A 817 -13.94 13.04 2.86
N PRO A 818 -15.08 13.60 3.32
CA PRO A 818 -16.00 14.32 2.45
C PRO A 818 -15.32 15.46 1.66
N LEU A 819 -15.81 15.75 0.45
CA LEU A 819 -15.25 16.79 -0.42
C LEU A 819 -15.23 18.18 0.24
N ASP A 820 -16.25 18.51 1.04
CA ASP A 820 -16.34 19.80 1.74
C ASP A 820 -15.27 19.94 2.83
N GLU A 821 -14.89 18.84 3.50
CA GLU A 821 -13.80 18.84 4.47
C GLU A 821 -12.45 18.99 3.77
N ARG A 822 -12.24 18.27 2.65
CA ARG A 822 -11.02 18.42 1.83
C ARG A 822 -10.86 19.83 1.28
N SER A 823 -11.95 20.42 0.78
CA SER A 823 -12.03 21.81 0.32
C SER A 823 -11.61 22.80 1.41
N LYS A 824 -12.15 22.66 2.63
CA LYS A 824 -11.75 23.50 3.77
C LYS A 824 -10.26 23.40 4.09
N ILE A 825 -9.69 22.20 4.01
CA ILE A 825 -8.26 21.99 4.22
C ILE A 825 -7.44 22.66 3.12
N GLY A 826 -7.83 22.50 1.85
CA GLY A 826 -7.19 23.19 0.73
C GLY A 826 -7.16 24.71 0.92
N ASN A 827 -8.31 25.31 1.27
CA ASN A 827 -8.43 26.76 1.55
C ASN A 827 -7.62 27.25 2.77
N LEU A 828 -7.27 26.36 3.71
CA LEU A 828 -6.42 26.70 4.85
C LEU A 828 -4.94 26.73 4.48
N HIS A 829 -4.51 25.84 3.57
CA HIS A 829 -3.12 25.68 3.20
C HIS A 829 -2.71 26.52 1.98
N PHE A 830 -3.62 26.73 1.02
CA PHE A 830 -3.33 27.40 -0.25
C PHE A 830 -4.16 28.67 -0.43
N LYS A 831 -3.53 29.74 -0.93
CA LYS A 831 -4.17 31.06 -1.12
C LYS A 831 -4.88 31.20 -2.47
N SER A 832 -4.48 30.42 -3.47
CA SER A 832 -4.91 30.53 -4.88
C SER A 832 -6.12 29.65 -5.21
N MET A 833 -6.85 29.17 -4.19
CA MET A 833 -7.99 28.27 -4.41
C MET A 833 -9.10 28.96 -5.23
N PRO A 834 -9.73 28.24 -6.18
CA PRO A 834 -10.78 28.81 -7.00
C PRO A 834 -11.96 29.20 -6.11
N THR A 835 -12.47 30.42 -6.29
CA THR A 835 -13.64 30.94 -5.56
C THR A 835 -14.90 30.98 -6.41
N ASN A 836 -14.74 30.92 -7.74
CA ASN A 836 -15.82 31.01 -8.70
C ASN A 836 -15.66 29.94 -9.79
N PHE A 837 -16.55 28.95 -9.77
CA PHE A 837 -16.55 27.86 -10.75
C PHE A 837 -16.73 28.35 -12.19
N ASN A 838 -17.50 29.43 -12.44
CA ASN A 838 -17.68 29.96 -13.79
C ASN A 838 -16.37 30.51 -14.36
N GLN A 839 -15.51 31.11 -13.54
CA GLN A 839 -14.19 31.56 -14.00
C GLN A 839 -13.32 30.37 -14.41
N LYS A 840 -13.33 29.29 -13.62
CA LYS A 840 -12.59 28.06 -13.97
C LYS A 840 -13.12 27.42 -15.25
N LEU A 841 -14.44 27.40 -15.45
CA LEU A 841 -15.04 26.94 -16.71
C LEU A 841 -14.56 27.76 -17.91
N ILE A 842 -14.44 29.08 -17.79
CA ILE A 842 -13.90 29.94 -18.85
C ILE A 842 -12.45 29.56 -19.16
N GLU A 843 -11.61 29.36 -18.14
CA GLU A 843 -10.22 28.89 -18.32
C GLU A 843 -10.16 27.55 -19.04
N SER A 844 -10.99 26.58 -18.63
CA SER A 844 -11.08 25.26 -19.26
C SER A 844 -11.57 25.33 -20.71
N VAL A 845 -12.51 26.24 -21.05
CA VAL A 845 -12.94 26.47 -22.45
C VAL A 845 -11.77 26.95 -23.33
N TYR A 846 -10.85 27.73 -22.78
CA TYR A 846 -9.65 28.19 -23.49
C TYR A 846 -8.47 27.22 -23.43
N SER A 847 -8.65 26.06 -22.78
CA SER A 847 -7.58 25.07 -22.65
C SER A 847 -7.08 24.64 -24.03
N PRO A 848 -5.76 24.50 -24.23
CA PRO A 848 -5.22 23.89 -25.44
C PRO A 848 -5.58 22.41 -25.54
N ASN A 849 -5.95 21.76 -24.41
CA ASN A 849 -6.53 20.43 -24.44
C ASN A 849 -7.92 20.50 -25.10
N LYS A 850 -8.02 19.96 -26.31
CA LYS A 850 -9.24 19.92 -27.12
C LYS A 850 -10.39 19.22 -26.39
N TRP A 851 -10.11 18.22 -25.56
CA TRP A 851 -11.12 17.50 -24.78
C TRP A 851 -11.66 18.36 -23.64
N GLU A 852 -10.78 18.94 -22.81
CA GLU A 852 -11.15 19.84 -21.71
C GLU A 852 -11.99 21.03 -22.21
N SER A 853 -11.56 21.63 -23.33
CA SER A 853 -12.30 22.72 -23.99
C SER A 853 -13.70 22.28 -24.41
N ALA A 854 -13.83 21.10 -25.02
CA ALA A 854 -15.11 20.58 -25.50
C ALA A 854 -16.08 20.26 -24.37
N ILE A 855 -15.64 19.57 -23.31
CA ILE A 855 -16.52 19.26 -22.18
C ILE A 855 -16.93 20.51 -21.40
N ALA A 856 -16.04 21.51 -21.29
CA ALA A 856 -16.36 22.76 -20.62
C ALA A 856 -17.37 23.58 -21.45
N LEU A 857 -17.18 23.64 -22.77
CA LEU A 857 -18.11 24.31 -23.67
C LEU A 857 -19.47 23.61 -23.71
N ASP A 858 -19.50 22.28 -23.79
CA ASP A 858 -20.72 21.48 -23.72
C ASP A 858 -21.49 21.73 -22.42
N TYR A 859 -20.80 21.68 -21.28
CA TYR A 859 -21.41 21.95 -19.99
C TYR A 859 -22.03 23.36 -19.93
N LEU A 860 -21.35 24.39 -20.46
CA LEU A 860 -21.90 25.76 -20.54
C LEU A 860 -23.15 25.83 -21.43
N LEU A 861 -23.11 25.19 -22.59
CA LEU A 861 -24.19 25.21 -23.59
C LEU A 861 -25.44 24.47 -23.10
N ILE A 862 -25.27 23.26 -22.54
CA ILE A 862 -26.38 22.44 -22.05
C ILE A 862 -27.00 23.06 -20.78
N SER A 863 -26.16 23.56 -19.85
CA SER A 863 -26.61 24.24 -18.63
C SER A 863 -27.19 25.64 -18.87
N ASN A 864 -27.23 26.11 -20.13
CA ASN A 864 -27.80 27.39 -20.56
C ASN A 864 -27.21 28.62 -19.83
N LYS A 865 -25.89 28.60 -19.54
CA LYS A 865 -25.18 29.70 -18.85
C LYS A 865 -24.85 30.86 -19.81
N MET A 866 -25.88 31.49 -20.38
CA MET A 866 -25.75 32.47 -21.46
C MET A 866 -24.91 33.70 -21.09
N ASP A 867 -24.92 34.13 -19.82
CA ASP A 867 -24.11 35.27 -19.36
C ASP A 867 -22.60 34.98 -19.49
N VAL A 868 -22.20 33.74 -19.16
CA VAL A 868 -20.81 33.29 -19.29
C VAL A 868 -20.44 33.13 -20.75
N ILE A 869 -21.31 32.48 -21.55
CA ILE A 869 -21.08 32.24 -22.99
C ILE A 869 -20.88 33.55 -23.76
N LYS A 870 -21.67 34.59 -23.45
CA LYS A 870 -21.54 35.92 -24.07
C LYS A 870 -20.25 36.66 -23.68
N SER A 871 -19.65 36.31 -22.54
CA SER A 871 -18.40 36.90 -22.06
C SER A 871 -17.14 36.23 -22.62
N LEU A 872 -17.29 35.11 -23.34
CA LEU A 872 -16.16 34.37 -23.91
C LEU A 872 -15.47 35.17 -25.02
N ASP A 873 -14.14 35.16 -24.99
CA ASP A 873 -13.29 35.53 -26.10
C ASP A 873 -13.23 34.37 -27.08
N TRP A 874 -14.15 34.39 -28.06
CA TRP A 874 -14.27 33.36 -29.08
C TRP A 874 -13.03 33.19 -29.96
N GLN A 875 -12.04 34.10 -29.91
CA GLN A 875 -10.75 33.92 -30.58
C GLN A 875 -9.85 32.91 -29.84
N LYS A 876 -9.96 32.83 -28.51
CA LYS A 876 -9.17 31.89 -27.70
C LYS A 876 -9.74 30.47 -27.66
N VAL A 877 -11.01 30.29 -28.01
CA VAL A 877 -11.64 28.96 -28.06
C VAL A 877 -11.04 28.14 -29.21
N PRO A 878 -10.51 26.93 -28.96
CA PRO A 878 -10.01 26.03 -30.00
C PRO A 878 -11.11 25.66 -31.01
N ALA A 879 -10.81 25.76 -32.31
CA ALA A 879 -11.68 25.30 -33.39
C ALA A 879 -11.49 23.79 -33.64
N SER A 880 -11.67 22.97 -32.60
CA SER A 880 -11.62 21.51 -32.72
C SER A 880 -12.92 20.98 -33.34
N ASN A 881 -12.87 19.84 -34.05
CA ASN A 881 -14.04 19.21 -34.64
C ASN A 881 -15.17 19.02 -33.60
N ALA A 882 -14.83 18.66 -32.36
CA ALA A 882 -15.80 18.53 -31.26
C ALA A 882 -16.49 19.87 -30.94
N ASN A 883 -15.74 20.97 -30.80
CA ASN A 883 -16.31 22.29 -30.55
C ASN A 883 -17.20 22.77 -31.71
N GLN A 884 -16.78 22.52 -32.94
CA GLN A 884 -17.56 22.83 -34.14
C GLN A 884 -18.87 22.02 -34.17
N GLU A 885 -18.81 20.73 -33.81
CA GLU A 885 -19.98 19.84 -33.75
C GLU A 885 -21.01 20.33 -32.73
N LEU A 886 -20.55 20.67 -31.52
CA LEU A 886 -21.41 21.14 -30.44
C LEU A 886 -22.13 22.43 -30.79
N ILE A 887 -21.41 23.40 -31.34
CA ILE A 887 -21.97 24.69 -31.76
C ILE A 887 -22.98 24.49 -32.89
N THR A 888 -22.62 23.71 -33.92
CA THR A 888 -23.50 23.45 -35.07
C THR A 888 -24.80 22.76 -34.66
N ARG A 889 -24.71 21.70 -33.83
CA ARG A 889 -25.88 21.01 -33.27
C ARG A 889 -26.78 21.95 -32.47
N ARG A 890 -26.20 22.82 -31.65
CA ARG A 890 -26.97 23.76 -30.82
C ARG A 890 -27.69 24.82 -31.65
N ILE A 891 -27.06 25.32 -32.71
CA ILE A 891 -27.66 26.27 -33.66
C ILE A 891 -28.88 25.61 -34.35
N GLN A 892 -28.75 24.37 -34.82
CA GLN A 892 -29.84 23.65 -35.51
C GLN A 892 -31.01 23.28 -34.58
N LYS A 893 -30.75 22.86 -33.33
CA LYS A 893 -31.76 22.30 -32.43
C LYS A 893 -32.65 23.36 -31.74
N ASN A 894 -32.16 24.59 -31.54
CA ASN A 894 -32.84 25.58 -30.67
C ASN A 894 -33.18 26.95 -31.29
N GLY A 895 -32.79 27.29 -32.53
CA GLY A 895 -33.05 28.63 -33.08
C GLY A 895 -32.55 29.78 -32.19
N ALA A 896 -31.57 29.50 -31.33
CA ALA A 896 -31.07 30.44 -30.33
C ALA A 896 -30.20 31.50 -31.02
N ASN A 897 -30.39 32.77 -30.64
CA ASN A 897 -29.65 33.92 -31.15
C ASN A 897 -28.17 33.85 -30.70
N LEU A 898 -27.38 33.06 -31.42
CA LEU A 898 -25.94 32.85 -31.22
C LEU A 898 -25.11 33.72 -32.19
N ASP A 899 -25.69 34.83 -32.67
CA ASP A 899 -25.12 35.74 -33.68
C ASP A 899 -23.73 36.31 -33.32
N PHE A 900 -23.33 36.22 -32.04
CA PHE A 900 -22.04 36.67 -31.53
C PHE A 900 -20.93 35.61 -31.66
N ILE A 901 -21.26 34.36 -31.98
CA ILE A 901 -20.27 33.30 -32.25
C ILE A 901 -19.81 33.44 -33.71
N PRO A 902 -18.50 33.50 -34.01
CA PRO A 902 -18.00 33.59 -35.39
C PRO A 902 -18.38 32.33 -36.20
N PRO A 903 -19.36 32.41 -37.14
CA PRO A 903 -19.93 31.22 -37.76
C PRO A 903 -18.95 30.55 -38.73
N GLU A 904 -18.07 31.32 -39.39
CA GLU A 904 -17.08 30.77 -40.33
C GLU A 904 -15.99 29.95 -39.65
N ARG A 905 -15.65 30.24 -38.39
CA ARG A 905 -14.60 29.52 -37.65
C ARG A 905 -15.10 28.17 -37.11
N PHE A 906 -16.39 28.10 -36.77
CA PHE A 906 -16.99 26.95 -36.10
C PHE A 906 -17.96 26.14 -36.97
N LYS A 907 -17.88 26.30 -38.29
CA LYS A 907 -18.68 25.55 -39.25
C LYS A 907 -18.16 24.12 -39.38
N LEU A 908 -19.05 23.13 -39.32
CA LEU A 908 -18.73 21.76 -39.72
C LEU A 908 -18.63 21.67 -41.25
N ASP A 909 -17.60 21.00 -41.76
CA ASP A 909 -17.42 20.75 -43.20
C ASP A 909 -18.37 19.67 -43.76
N THR A 910 -19.01 18.88 -42.88
CA THR A 910 -19.90 17.75 -43.24
C THR A 910 -21.37 18.16 -43.31
N GLU A 911 -22.07 17.78 -44.38
CA GLU A 911 -23.50 18.10 -44.62
C GLU A 911 -24.48 17.28 -43.75
N ILE A 912 -24.03 16.17 -43.15
CA ILE A 912 -24.87 15.24 -42.36
C ILE A 912 -24.38 15.21 -40.91
N ILE A 913 -25.24 15.63 -39.99
CA ILE A 913 -25.00 15.49 -38.54
C ILE A 913 -25.58 14.14 -38.10
N SER A 914 -24.76 13.27 -37.51
CA SER A 914 -25.19 11.98 -36.96
C SER A 914 -26.21 12.16 -35.83
N MET A 915 -27.03 11.15 -35.54
CA MET A 915 -28.07 11.24 -34.50
C MET A 915 -27.45 11.55 -33.14
N TYR A 916 -26.34 10.91 -32.80
CA TYR A 916 -25.59 11.13 -31.56
C TYR A 916 -24.29 11.90 -31.81
N SER A 917 -24.00 12.87 -30.94
CA SER A 917 -22.74 13.62 -30.96
C SER A 917 -21.57 12.79 -30.46
N THR A 918 -20.34 13.21 -30.77
CA THR A 918 -19.14 12.56 -30.24
C THR A 918 -19.17 12.46 -28.70
N LEU A 919 -19.66 13.49 -28.00
CA LEU A 919 -19.79 13.46 -26.53
C LEU A 919 -20.90 12.52 -26.05
N GLU A 920 -22.06 12.50 -26.72
CA GLU A 920 -23.15 11.56 -26.38
C GLU A 920 -22.74 10.10 -26.62
N LYS A 921 -22.07 9.82 -27.74
CA LYS A 921 -21.43 8.52 -28.02
C LYS A 921 -20.46 8.16 -26.91
N THR A 922 -19.61 9.09 -26.48
CA THR A 922 -18.65 8.88 -25.37
C THR A 922 -19.35 8.50 -24.06
N ILE A 923 -20.45 9.18 -23.69
CA ILE A 923 -21.23 8.87 -22.48
C ILE A 923 -21.81 7.45 -22.54
N ILE A 924 -22.35 7.07 -23.70
CA ILE A 924 -22.90 5.72 -23.92
C ILE A 924 -21.79 4.68 -23.83
N LEU A 925 -20.65 4.89 -24.50
CA LEU A 925 -19.48 3.99 -24.42
C LEU A 925 -19.02 3.81 -22.98
N LYS A 926 -18.93 4.89 -22.19
CA LYS A 926 -18.53 4.86 -20.78
C LYS A 926 -19.48 4.02 -19.90
N SER A 927 -20.74 3.84 -20.31
CA SER A 927 -21.69 2.97 -19.61
C SER A 927 -21.50 1.47 -19.88
N VAL A 928 -20.77 1.12 -20.95
CA VAL A 928 -20.52 -0.26 -21.37
C VAL A 928 -19.45 -0.90 -20.49
N ASP A 929 -19.67 -2.14 -20.06
CA ASP A 929 -18.73 -2.88 -19.20
C ASP A 929 -17.30 -2.98 -19.75
N LEU A 930 -17.17 -3.03 -21.08
CA LEU A 930 -15.89 -3.05 -21.78
C LEU A 930 -15.07 -1.77 -21.63
N PHE A 931 -15.75 -0.63 -21.49
CA PHE A 931 -15.15 0.69 -21.60
C PHE A 931 -15.28 1.52 -20.31
N LYS A 932 -16.08 1.10 -19.34
CA LYS A 932 -16.36 1.86 -18.11
C LYS A 932 -15.13 2.28 -17.29
N SER A 933 -14.04 1.53 -17.37
CA SER A 933 -12.78 1.86 -16.66
C SER A 933 -11.88 2.80 -17.45
N ILE A 934 -12.17 3.07 -18.71
CA ILE A 934 -11.37 3.90 -19.60
C ILE A 934 -11.82 5.36 -19.41
N PRO A 935 -10.90 6.33 -19.28
CA PRO A 935 -11.23 7.75 -19.19
C PRO A 935 -12.07 8.23 -20.39
N ALA A 936 -13.06 9.11 -20.16
CA ALA A 936 -13.92 9.60 -21.24
C ALA A 936 -13.14 10.30 -22.36
N GLU A 937 -12.02 10.96 -22.04
CA GLU A 937 -11.12 11.57 -23.01
C GLU A 937 -10.59 10.56 -24.03
N ASN A 938 -10.13 9.39 -23.56
CA ASN A 938 -9.64 8.31 -24.40
C ASN A 938 -10.79 7.68 -25.20
N LEU A 939 -11.95 7.48 -24.56
CA LEU A 939 -13.14 6.96 -25.23
C LEU A 939 -13.70 7.90 -26.31
N SER A 940 -13.43 9.20 -26.24
CA SER A 940 -13.86 10.14 -27.26
C SER A 940 -13.26 9.85 -28.63
N ARG A 941 -12.07 9.22 -28.67
CA ARG A 941 -11.41 8.79 -29.91
C ARG A 941 -12.11 7.58 -30.51
N VAL A 942 -12.51 6.65 -29.64
CA VAL A 942 -13.36 5.52 -30.03
C VAL A 942 -14.70 6.03 -30.56
N ALA A 943 -15.30 7.02 -29.89
CA ALA A 943 -16.56 7.64 -30.32
C ALA A 943 -16.49 8.29 -31.70
N GLN A 944 -15.32 8.82 -32.11
CA GLN A 944 -15.12 9.44 -33.42
C GLN A 944 -15.14 8.43 -34.58
N ILE A 945 -14.67 7.20 -34.33
CA ILE A 945 -14.65 6.11 -35.32
C ILE A 945 -15.87 5.17 -35.19
N THR A 946 -16.84 5.55 -34.34
CA THR A 946 -18.04 4.75 -34.09
C THR A 946 -19.16 5.16 -35.04
N ASP A 947 -19.66 4.21 -35.81
CA ASP A 947 -20.79 4.40 -36.73
C ASP A 947 -22.14 4.06 -36.10
N GLU A 948 -23.18 4.71 -36.57
CA GLU A 948 -24.57 4.48 -36.16
C GLU A 948 -25.26 3.58 -37.17
N VAL A 949 -25.79 2.44 -36.72
CA VAL A 949 -26.47 1.46 -37.58
C VAL A 949 -27.85 1.17 -37.00
N THR A 950 -28.88 1.29 -37.83
CA THR A 950 -30.28 1.00 -37.45
C THR A 950 -30.74 -0.32 -38.06
N PHE A 951 -31.46 -1.11 -37.28
CA PHE A 951 -32.03 -2.40 -37.71
C PHE A 951 -33.53 -2.42 -37.43
N ASP A 952 -34.31 -2.85 -38.42
CA ASP A 952 -35.75 -3.09 -38.27
C ASP A 952 -36.00 -4.34 -37.43
N ALA A 953 -37.13 -4.39 -36.71
CA ALA A 953 -37.51 -5.51 -35.87
C ALA A 953 -37.42 -6.88 -36.59
N ASN A 954 -36.81 -7.87 -35.91
CA ASN A 954 -36.55 -9.23 -36.41
C ASN A 954 -35.46 -9.36 -37.48
N SER A 955 -34.65 -8.31 -37.72
CA SER A 955 -33.51 -8.38 -38.64
C SER A 955 -32.29 -9.06 -37.99
N PRO A 956 -31.57 -9.94 -38.72
CA PRO A 956 -30.29 -10.48 -38.24
C PRO A 956 -29.20 -9.41 -38.29
N ILE A 957 -28.35 -9.37 -37.25
CA ILE A 957 -27.13 -8.55 -37.22
C ILE A 957 -25.97 -9.34 -37.83
N PHE A 958 -25.78 -10.59 -37.39
CA PHE A 958 -24.84 -11.56 -37.93
C PHE A 958 -25.26 -13.00 -37.55
N ALA A 959 -24.76 -13.98 -38.28
CA ALA A 959 -25.00 -15.41 -38.06
C ALA A 959 -23.79 -16.10 -37.41
N GLU A 960 -24.02 -17.26 -36.77
CA GLU A 960 -22.93 -18.13 -36.31
C GLU A 960 -22.02 -18.53 -37.49
N GLY A 961 -20.71 -18.40 -37.30
CA GLY A 961 -19.71 -18.72 -38.32
C GLY A 961 -19.35 -17.58 -39.28
N ASP A 962 -20.05 -16.44 -39.22
CA ASP A 962 -19.64 -15.24 -39.95
C ASP A 962 -18.29 -14.73 -39.44
N TYR A 963 -17.53 -14.05 -40.31
CA TYR A 963 -16.28 -13.40 -39.91
C TYR A 963 -16.58 -12.17 -39.04
N GLY A 964 -15.81 -11.97 -37.97
CA GLY A 964 -16.10 -10.97 -36.94
C GLY A 964 -15.29 -9.70 -37.00
N ASP A 965 -15.41 -8.93 -38.08
CA ASP A 965 -14.65 -7.69 -38.35
C ASP A 965 -15.11 -6.44 -37.57
N SER A 966 -16.05 -6.59 -36.65
CA SER A 966 -16.73 -5.45 -36.02
C SER A 966 -17.36 -5.83 -34.67
N LEU A 967 -17.46 -4.86 -33.77
CA LEU A 967 -18.20 -5.00 -32.52
C LEU A 967 -19.43 -4.09 -32.56
N PHE A 968 -20.50 -4.52 -31.87
CA PHE A 968 -21.72 -3.73 -31.77
C PHE A 968 -22.08 -3.41 -30.33
N ILE A 969 -22.65 -2.23 -30.10
CA ILE A 969 -23.13 -1.79 -28.79
C ILE A 969 -24.59 -1.37 -28.94
N VAL A 970 -25.46 -1.93 -28.10
CA VAL A 970 -26.88 -1.63 -28.13
C VAL A 970 -27.12 -0.26 -27.49
N VAL A 971 -27.56 0.72 -28.29
CA VAL A 971 -27.88 2.08 -27.82
C VAL A 971 -29.35 2.19 -27.45
N ASP A 972 -30.20 1.57 -28.27
CA ASP A 972 -31.65 1.51 -28.10
C ASP A 972 -32.18 0.21 -28.73
N GLY A 973 -33.17 -0.41 -28.10
CA GLY A 973 -33.73 -1.72 -28.49
C GLY A 973 -33.12 -2.94 -27.77
N ASN A 974 -33.44 -4.14 -28.27
CA ASN A 974 -33.07 -5.43 -27.68
C ASN A 974 -32.59 -6.45 -28.72
N VAL A 975 -31.46 -7.11 -28.42
CA VAL A 975 -30.81 -8.11 -29.28
C VAL A 975 -30.86 -9.49 -28.63
N ARG A 976 -31.37 -10.47 -29.36
CA ARG A 976 -31.40 -11.89 -28.95
C ARG A 976 -30.17 -12.61 -29.49
N ILE A 977 -29.36 -13.19 -28.58
CA ILE A 977 -28.24 -14.08 -28.92
C ILE A 977 -28.70 -15.53 -28.82
N HIS A 978 -28.57 -16.31 -29.90
CA HIS A 978 -29.09 -17.67 -29.96
C HIS A 978 -28.22 -18.62 -30.80
N LYS A 979 -28.42 -19.93 -30.60
CA LYS A 979 -27.96 -20.98 -31.52
C LYS A 979 -29.16 -21.79 -31.97
N GLY A 980 -29.60 -21.59 -33.21
CA GLY A 980 -30.87 -22.16 -33.68
C GLY A 980 -32.05 -21.74 -32.79
N ALA A 981 -32.75 -22.70 -32.18
CA ALA A 981 -33.90 -22.44 -31.31
C ALA A 981 -33.51 -22.10 -29.85
N GLN A 982 -32.25 -22.30 -29.45
CA GLN A 982 -31.81 -22.10 -28.07
C GLN A 982 -31.34 -20.66 -27.85
N GLU A 983 -32.06 -19.92 -27.00
CA GLU A 983 -31.65 -18.58 -26.56
C GLU A 983 -30.52 -18.67 -25.52
N LEU A 984 -29.42 -17.98 -25.79
CA LEU A 984 -28.25 -17.92 -24.91
C LEU A 984 -28.29 -16.70 -23.99
N ALA A 985 -28.70 -15.54 -24.52
CA ALA A 985 -28.82 -14.28 -23.80
C ALA A 985 -29.72 -13.29 -24.53
N MET A 986 -30.32 -12.36 -23.77
CA MET A 986 -30.99 -11.17 -24.28
C MET A 986 -30.18 -9.94 -23.85
N LEU A 987 -29.81 -9.11 -24.83
CA LEU A 987 -28.90 -7.98 -24.68
C LEU A 987 -29.66 -6.67 -24.92
N GLY A 988 -29.78 -5.84 -23.89
CA GLY A 988 -30.43 -4.53 -23.96
C GLY A 988 -29.44 -3.37 -23.98
N LYS A 989 -29.94 -2.14 -23.88
CA LYS A 989 -29.14 -0.90 -23.87
C LYS A 989 -27.88 -0.98 -22.97
N GLY A 990 -26.74 -0.55 -23.51
CA GLY A 990 -25.44 -0.51 -22.82
C GLY A 990 -24.65 -1.82 -22.84
N THR A 991 -25.16 -2.85 -23.52
CA THR A 991 -24.45 -4.12 -23.69
C THR A 991 -23.66 -4.16 -25.00
N CYS A 992 -22.54 -4.86 -24.98
CA CYS A 992 -21.67 -5.07 -26.13
C CYS A 992 -21.85 -6.51 -26.65
N LEU A 993 -21.80 -6.69 -27.96
CA LEU A 993 -21.82 -7.99 -28.62
C LEU A 993 -20.78 -8.05 -29.75
N GLY A 994 -20.30 -9.27 -30.01
CA GLY A 994 -19.30 -9.51 -31.05
C GLY A 994 -17.87 -9.12 -30.65
N GLU A 995 -17.63 -8.81 -29.37
CA GLU A 995 -16.34 -8.38 -28.85
C GLU A 995 -15.27 -9.47 -28.90
N MET A 996 -15.68 -10.75 -28.85
CA MET A 996 -14.74 -11.88 -28.85
C MET A 996 -14.07 -12.01 -30.21
N ALA A 997 -14.88 -12.15 -31.27
CA ALA A 997 -14.43 -12.32 -32.64
C ALA A 997 -13.56 -11.15 -33.14
N LEU A 998 -13.80 -9.94 -32.62
CA LEU A 998 -12.97 -8.77 -32.92
C LEU A 998 -11.54 -8.91 -32.39
N LEU A 999 -11.35 -9.57 -31.25
CA LEU A 999 -10.08 -9.63 -30.52
C LEU A 999 -9.21 -10.84 -30.87
N ASP A 1000 -9.82 -11.94 -31.29
CA ASP A 1000 -9.15 -13.22 -31.55
C ASP A 1000 -9.20 -13.70 -33.01
N ASP A 1001 -9.81 -12.92 -33.92
CA ASP A 1001 -10.02 -13.25 -35.34
C ASP A 1001 -10.77 -14.58 -35.57
N GLU A 1002 -11.47 -15.11 -34.57
CA GLU A 1002 -12.30 -16.31 -34.69
C GLU A 1002 -13.70 -15.98 -35.24
N PRO A 1003 -14.39 -16.94 -35.89
CA PRO A 1003 -15.76 -16.74 -36.38
C PRO A 1003 -16.76 -16.41 -35.25
N ARG A 1004 -17.86 -15.72 -35.59
CA ARG A 1004 -18.96 -15.41 -34.65
C ARG A 1004 -19.45 -16.69 -33.96
N SER A 1005 -19.48 -16.65 -32.63
CA SER A 1005 -19.76 -17.84 -31.82
C SER A 1005 -21.24 -18.20 -31.71
N ALA A 1006 -22.17 -17.31 -32.09
CA ALA A 1006 -23.62 -17.49 -32.04
C ALA A 1006 -24.33 -16.48 -32.98
N ASP A 1007 -25.60 -16.73 -33.30
CA ASP A 1007 -26.46 -15.80 -34.06
C ASP A 1007 -26.88 -14.59 -33.20
N ALA A 1008 -27.03 -13.42 -33.83
CA ALA A 1008 -27.57 -12.22 -33.20
C ALA A 1008 -28.71 -11.62 -34.04
N THR A 1009 -29.91 -11.46 -33.46
CA THR A 1009 -31.09 -10.90 -34.15
C THR A 1009 -31.75 -9.83 -33.27
N VAL A 1010 -32.13 -8.68 -33.84
CA VAL A 1010 -32.90 -7.65 -33.11
C VAL A 1010 -34.35 -8.09 -32.92
N THR A 1011 -34.95 -7.78 -31.77
CA THR A 1011 -36.34 -8.15 -31.45
C THR A 1011 -37.35 -7.03 -31.68
N GLU A 1012 -36.86 -5.80 -31.77
CA GLU A 1012 -37.59 -4.56 -32.04
C GLU A 1012 -36.71 -3.62 -32.86
N ASP A 1013 -37.26 -2.52 -33.37
CA ASP A 1013 -36.48 -1.51 -34.07
C ASP A 1013 -35.36 -1.01 -33.14
N SER A 1014 -34.11 -1.22 -33.54
CA SER A 1014 -32.96 -1.05 -32.66
C SER A 1014 -31.88 -0.18 -33.31
N THR A 1015 -31.24 0.67 -32.52
CA THR A 1015 -30.06 1.44 -32.93
C THR A 1015 -28.83 0.89 -32.22
N LEU A 1016 -27.81 0.58 -33.00
CA LEU A 1016 -26.54 0.06 -32.51
C LEU A 1016 -25.39 0.95 -32.96
N PHE A 1017 -24.36 1.02 -32.12
CA PHE A 1017 -23.06 1.56 -32.51
C PHE A 1017 -22.20 0.42 -33.06
N LYS A 1018 -21.67 0.59 -34.28
CA LYS A 1018 -20.71 -0.32 -34.91
C LYS A 1018 -19.32 0.29 -34.79
N ILE A 1019 -18.35 -0.50 -34.35
CA ILE A 1019 -16.94 -0.13 -34.38
C ILE A 1019 -16.20 -1.21 -35.17
N GLU A 1020 -15.54 -0.81 -36.24
CA GLU A 1020 -14.77 -1.72 -37.10
C GLU A 1020 -13.43 -2.07 -36.47
N GLN A 1021 -12.95 -3.28 -36.75
CA GLN A 1021 -11.72 -3.83 -36.18
C GLN A 1021 -10.51 -2.95 -36.48
N GLU A 1022 -10.33 -2.50 -37.72
CA GLU A 1022 -9.19 -1.68 -38.11
C GLU A 1022 -9.11 -0.39 -37.28
N GLY A 1023 -10.20 0.36 -37.19
CA GLY A 1023 -10.27 1.57 -36.37
C GLY A 1023 -10.09 1.27 -34.87
N PHE A 1024 -10.67 0.17 -34.37
CA PHE A 1024 -10.51 -0.22 -32.98
C PHE A 1024 -9.05 -0.55 -32.63
N TYR A 1025 -8.35 -1.29 -33.49
CA TYR A 1025 -6.94 -1.64 -33.31
C TYR A 1025 -6.02 -0.42 -33.45
N GLU A 1026 -6.32 0.52 -34.34
CA GLU A 1026 -5.57 1.78 -34.45
C GLU A 1026 -5.67 2.61 -33.14
N VAL A 1027 -6.87 2.68 -32.57
CA VAL A 1027 -7.09 3.38 -31.30
C VAL A 1027 -6.43 2.63 -30.13
N MET A 1028 -6.47 1.29 -30.11
CA MET A 1028 -5.73 0.49 -29.13
C MET A 1028 -4.21 0.64 -29.25
N GLY A 1029 -3.66 0.63 -30.47
CA GLY A 1029 -2.22 0.75 -30.72
C GLY A 1029 -1.66 2.13 -30.35
N SER A 1030 -2.50 3.16 -30.41
CA SER A 1030 -2.12 4.52 -30.03
C SER A 1030 -2.35 4.84 -28.54
N GLN A 1031 -3.13 4.04 -27.80
CA GLN A 1031 -3.45 4.27 -26.39
C GLN A 1031 -3.37 3.00 -25.53
N SER A 1032 -2.30 2.90 -24.73
CA SER A 1032 -2.07 1.78 -23.81
C SER A 1032 -3.18 1.56 -22.78
N ASP A 1033 -3.86 2.63 -22.36
CA ASP A 1033 -4.91 2.56 -21.33
C ASP A 1033 -6.13 1.74 -21.79
N ILE A 1034 -6.43 1.79 -23.09
CA ILE A 1034 -7.54 1.04 -23.69
C ILE A 1034 -7.20 -0.45 -23.67
N MET A 1035 -5.99 -0.80 -24.11
CA MET A 1035 -5.46 -2.16 -24.06
C MET A 1035 -5.46 -2.72 -22.63
N GLU A 1036 -4.97 -1.96 -21.66
CA GLU A 1036 -4.94 -2.37 -20.25
C GLU A 1036 -6.34 -2.60 -19.69
N GLY A 1037 -7.31 -1.75 -20.04
CA GLY A 1037 -8.72 -1.92 -19.68
C GLY A 1037 -9.30 -3.24 -20.19
N ILE A 1038 -9.04 -3.58 -21.45
CA ILE A 1038 -9.50 -4.83 -22.07
C ILE A 1038 -8.85 -6.05 -21.41
N ILE A 1039 -7.53 -6.02 -21.18
CA ILE A 1039 -6.82 -7.10 -20.48
C ILE A 1039 -7.38 -7.34 -19.07
N LYS A 1040 -7.65 -6.25 -18.32
CA LYS A 1040 -8.28 -6.35 -16.98
C LYS A 1040 -9.67 -6.98 -17.05
N LEU A 1041 -10.46 -6.66 -18.06
CA LEU A 1041 -11.77 -7.27 -18.26
C LEU A 1041 -11.65 -8.76 -18.59
N LEU A 1042 -10.81 -9.14 -19.55
CA LEU A 1042 -10.63 -10.54 -19.97
C LEU A 1042 -10.13 -11.40 -18.80
N THR A 1043 -9.11 -10.93 -18.08
CA THR A 1043 -8.59 -11.61 -16.89
C THR A 1043 -9.62 -11.68 -15.76
N GLY A 1044 -10.45 -10.65 -15.59
CA GLY A 1044 -11.58 -10.65 -14.67
C GLY A 1044 -12.63 -11.71 -15.00
N ARG A 1045 -13.06 -11.78 -16.27
CA ARG A 1045 -14.00 -12.81 -16.77
C ARG A 1045 -13.41 -14.22 -16.60
N LEU A 1046 -12.13 -14.39 -16.90
CA LEU A 1046 -11.42 -15.67 -16.77
C LEU A 1046 -11.30 -16.11 -15.30
N ARG A 1047 -11.11 -15.19 -14.36
CA ARG A 1047 -11.19 -15.48 -12.92
C ARG A 1047 -12.60 -15.93 -12.51
N VAL A 1048 -13.64 -15.25 -12.95
CA VAL A 1048 -15.03 -15.64 -12.65
C VAL A 1048 -15.36 -17.02 -13.24
N ALA A 1049 -14.89 -17.29 -14.46
CA ALA A 1049 -15.03 -18.60 -15.10
C ALA A 1049 -14.27 -19.70 -14.32
N ASN A 1050 -13.03 -19.43 -13.91
CA ASN A 1050 -12.24 -20.34 -13.08
C ASN A 1050 -12.87 -20.57 -11.70
N GLU A 1051 -13.43 -19.55 -11.06
CA GLU A 1051 -14.16 -19.69 -9.79
C GLU A 1051 -15.41 -20.56 -9.95
N LYS A 1052 -16.14 -20.41 -11.07
CA LYS A 1052 -17.29 -21.27 -11.40
C LYS A 1052 -16.86 -22.71 -11.72
N MET A 1053 -15.70 -22.92 -12.33
CA MET A 1053 -15.16 -24.27 -12.59
C MET A 1053 -14.60 -24.95 -11.33
N MET A 1054 -13.88 -24.22 -10.47
CA MET A 1054 -13.32 -24.72 -9.21
C MET A 1054 -14.37 -24.86 -8.10
N GLY A 1055 -15.57 -24.31 -8.30
CA GLY A 1055 -16.72 -24.43 -7.41
C GLY A 1055 -17.53 -25.74 -7.55
N LYS A 1056 -17.09 -26.71 -8.37
CA LYS A 1056 -17.69 -28.05 -8.49
C LYS A 1056 -16.97 -29.10 -7.66
#